data_AF-A0AAD8YJ86-F1
#
_entry.id   AF-A0AAD8YJ86-F1
#
_cell.length_a   1.000
_cell.length_b   1.000
_cell.length_c   1.000
_cell.angle_alpha   90.00
_cell.angle_beta   90.00
_cell.angle_gamma   90.00
#
_symmetry.space_group_name_H-M   'P 1'
#
loop_
_entity.id
_entity.type
_entity.pdbx_description
1 polymer ?
#
loop_
_entity_poly.entity_id
_entity_poly.type
_entity_poly.pdbx_seq_one_letter_code
_entity_poly.pdbx_strand_id
1 'polypeptide(L)'
;MAAPKSPSLGMKDLYLILYNGACCIGWAYVLFVGIPSFFSAVASSDASLIDALKAAGSSVYFATPATAGFGDEVTPSLATVLFYVQSAALLEIVHAALGLVRSPVFVTAMQVGSRIVALHMITSSPKAQTQWGAALMIFSWALVEVPRYLFYVTAIVTGDATKGTPYPLFWLRYSLFAVLYPTGISGELSVFLSSSKCDTFLSLLGEGKESVMYWYAMVFPIIYAPGALPMILNMAGNRKKAFKKRFARPAPPPRGLVWPVTEVKANGEEVRSSTPTAKEILAAAIEAVNPELADKVRKEKKWRFGYVKHLINMVEEQCKSPEAALKVANAGINKAYLTFQFISKDGKTTTSFAEAMSRKNDTKFSTGFVKGELAAPKDKKCEVQYKGKSISGDELRAQVKKWVDYGTIEASAGEAIINCADHPEWLDLSDRYFVLLGAGSAMGPFEVLMSLGANVIAIDLDRPFIWKRLIERARNSSGSITFPMSKEQSKCANDDEMYAASGCNLFTETPIIRDWLVNLYPGSPFTVGSYAYLNGALHVQVSLAMDAICRDLCEQRKNTSLAYLCTPTDLHLIPKEAHDAALANYKEFSKKPFCMLMKLLGGKKILKKNIRAPVSGAGGEFYYVDGISVAQGPNYAMAKRMQHWRAIISHSKGNVVSSNVAPSTSTASVVQNRTFAWAYEGMPYFTPYEIFAPETSKSVMIAILFNDLNNPKSVANPKNALANPNQLFASGSFHGGVWRCAYTIDSIGESSVLLYFSRVAAPYVLTVGGVGIAAAAKYMGYV
;
A
#
# COMPACT_ATOMS: atom_id res chain seq x y z
N MET A 1 -33.80 16.68 9.60
CA MET A 1 -33.29 15.52 8.85
C MET A 1 -33.95 15.54 7.47
N ALA A 2 -33.21 15.92 6.42
CA ALA A 2 -33.72 15.77 5.06
C ALA A 2 -33.66 14.29 4.68
N ALA A 3 -34.77 13.74 4.17
CA ALA A 3 -34.79 12.38 3.64
C ALA A 3 -33.73 12.25 2.53
N PRO A 4 -32.92 11.18 2.51
CA PRO A 4 -31.97 10.97 1.41
C PRO A 4 -32.76 10.87 0.10
N LYS A 5 -32.48 11.77 -0.85
CA LYS A 5 -33.02 11.66 -2.22
C LYS A 5 -32.61 10.30 -2.78
N SER A 6 -33.58 9.51 -3.24
CA SER A 6 -33.33 8.24 -3.91
C SER A 6 -32.45 8.49 -5.14
N PRO A 7 -31.41 7.67 -5.38
CA PRO A 7 -30.62 7.79 -6.59
C PRO A 7 -31.53 7.57 -7.81
N SER A 8 -31.40 8.42 -8.82
CA SER A 8 -32.05 8.21 -10.12
C SER A 8 -31.49 6.93 -10.75
N LEU A 9 -32.31 5.88 -10.82
CA LEU A 9 -31.91 4.58 -11.40
C LEU A 9 -31.70 4.72 -12.91
N GLY A 10 -30.50 4.40 -13.40
CA GLY A 10 -30.22 4.33 -14.83
C GLY A 10 -30.75 3.02 -15.46
N MET A 11 -30.81 2.95 -16.79
CA MET A 11 -31.23 1.72 -17.51
C MET A 11 -30.39 0.48 -17.12
N LYS A 12 -29.09 0.69 -16.91
CA LYS A 12 -28.17 -0.34 -16.43
C LYS A 12 -28.59 -0.88 -15.05
N ASP A 13 -28.96 0.00 -14.14
CA ASP A 13 -29.33 -0.38 -12.77
C ASP A 13 -30.66 -1.14 -12.78
N LEU A 14 -31.60 -0.72 -13.62
CA LEU A 14 -32.87 -1.43 -13.81
C LEU A 14 -32.66 -2.86 -14.33
N TYR A 15 -31.83 -3.03 -15.36
CA TYR A 15 -31.48 -4.37 -15.87
C TYR A 15 -30.87 -5.26 -14.78
N LEU A 16 -29.90 -4.72 -14.02
CA LEU A 16 -29.26 -5.48 -12.95
C LEU A 16 -30.23 -5.81 -11.81
N ILE A 17 -31.17 -4.92 -11.47
CA ILE A 17 -32.23 -5.22 -10.49
C ILE A 17 -33.09 -6.38 -10.97
N LEU A 18 -33.54 -6.36 -12.23
CA LEU A 18 -34.36 -7.43 -12.80
C LEU A 18 -33.62 -8.76 -12.85
N TYR A 19 -32.38 -8.77 -13.33
CA TYR A 19 -31.54 -9.97 -13.39
C TYR A 19 -31.30 -10.58 -12.00
N ASN A 20 -30.83 -9.77 -11.04
CA ASN A 20 -30.56 -10.25 -9.69
C ASN A 20 -31.85 -10.66 -8.98
N GLY A 21 -32.96 -9.96 -9.21
CA GLY A 21 -34.28 -10.31 -8.68
C GLY A 21 -34.77 -11.68 -9.20
N ALA A 22 -34.68 -11.91 -10.51
CA ALA A 22 -35.05 -13.19 -11.11
C ALA A 22 -34.19 -14.36 -10.59
N CYS A 23 -32.87 -14.17 -10.47
CA CYS A 23 -31.98 -15.18 -9.89
C CYS A 23 -32.32 -15.43 -8.42
N CYS A 24 -32.59 -14.39 -7.63
CA CYS A 24 -33.00 -14.51 -6.23
C CYS A 24 -34.27 -15.34 -6.09
N ILE A 25 -35.29 -15.07 -6.91
CA ILE A 25 -36.57 -15.80 -6.89
C ILE A 25 -36.34 -17.28 -7.26
N GLY A 26 -35.55 -17.54 -8.31
CA GLY A 26 -35.26 -18.90 -8.72
C GLY A 26 -34.52 -19.72 -7.66
N TRP A 27 -33.49 -19.14 -7.01
CA TRP A 27 -32.81 -19.81 -5.90
C TRP A 27 -33.69 -19.96 -4.65
N ALA A 28 -34.58 -19.00 -4.39
CA ALA A 28 -35.55 -19.11 -3.30
C ALA A 28 -36.55 -20.24 -3.58
N TYR A 29 -36.96 -20.44 -4.83
CA TYR A 29 -37.81 -21.56 -5.24
C TYR A 29 -37.14 -22.91 -4.99
N VAL A 30 -35.83 -23.04 -5.28
CA VAL A 30 -35.06 -24.26 -4.97
C VAL A 30 -35.12 -24.60 -3.48
N LEU A 31 -35.02 -23.60 -2.59
CA LEU A 31 -35.20 -23.81 -1.14
C LEU A 31 -36.65 -24.13 -0.77
N PHE A 32 -37.60 -23.40 -1.36
CA PHE A 32 -39.03 -23.54 -1.11
C PHE A 32 -39.55 -24.95 -1.44
N VAL A 33 -39.05 -25.58 -2.51
CA VAL A 33 -39.39 -26.97 -2.85
C VAL A 33 -38.49 -27.98 -2.13
N GLY A 34 -37.19 -27.70 -2.06
CA GLY A 34 -36.21 -28.66 -1.55
C GLY A 34 -36.30 -28.90 -0.05
N ILE A 35 -36.47 -27.84 0.76
CA ILE A 35 -36.49 -27.96 2.23
C ILE A 35 -37.69 -28.80 2.69
N PRO A 36 -38.95 -28.50 2.29
CA PRO A 36 -40.09 -29.30 2.70
C PRO A 36 -40.02 -30.74 2.19
N SER A 37 -39.57 -30.96 0.94
CA SER A 37 -39.40 -32.31 0.39
C SER A 37 -38.38 -33.13 1.19
N PHE A 38 -37.27 -32.51 1.58
CA PHE A 38 -36.24 -33.16 2.41
C PHE A 38 -36.79 -33.53 3.78
N PHE A 39 -37.42 -32.58 4.49
CA PHE A 39 -37.96 -32.87 5.83
C PHE A 39 -39.14 -33.84 5.81
N SER A 40 -39.98 -33.81 4.77
CA SER A 40 -41.04 -34.79 4.54
C SER A 40 -40.47 -36.20 4.38
N ALA A 41 -39.41 -36.36 3.58
CA ALA A 41 -38.72 -37.64 3.40
C ALA A 41 -37.99 -38.14 4.66
N VAL A 42 -37.48 -37.24 5.51
CA VAL A 42 -36.92 -37.62 6.81
C VAL A 42 -38.03 -38.07 7.77
N ALA A 43 -39.14 -37.33 7.83
CA ALA A 43 -40.25 -37.60 8.74
C ALA A 43 -41.00 -38.89 8.41
N SER A 44 -40.98 -39.34 7.15
CA SER A 44 -41.62 -40.57 6.69
C SER A 44 -40.71 -41.80 6.76
N SER A 45 -39.48 -41.67 7.26
CA SER A 45 -38.52 -42.77 7.33
C SER A 45 -38.54 -43.46 8.70
N ASP A 46 -38.68 -44.78 8.70
CA ASP A 46 -38.55 -45.63 9.91
C ASP A 46 -37.08 -45.97 10.25
N ALA A 47 -36.11 -45.40 9.52
CA ALA A 47 -34.69 -45.69 9.68
C ALA A 47 -34.04 -44.88 10.82
N SER A 48 -32.78 -45.20 11.14
CA SER A 48 -31.96 -44.37 12.03
C SER A 48 -31.88 -42.93 11.47
N LEU A 49 -31.78 -41.92 12.35
CA LEU A 49 -31.75 -40.51 11.92
C LEU A 49 -30.68 -40.24 10.84
N ILE A 50 -29.51 -40.87 10.96
CA ILE A 50 -28.42 -40.70 9.99
C ILE A 50 -28.79 -41.29 8.63
N ASP A 51 -29.44 -42.45 8.61
CA ASP A 51 -29.82 -43.11 7.37
C ASP A 51 -31.04 -42.45 6.73
N ALA A 52 -31.98 -41.96 7.53
CA ALA A 52 -33.10 -41.12 7.10
C ALA A 52 -32.60 -39.82 6.42
N LEU A 53 -31.60 -39.15 7.01
CA LEU A 53 -30.98 -37.95 6.42
C LEU A 53 -30.28 -38.24 5.10
N LYS A 54 -29.60 -39.38 4.98
CA LYS A 54 -28.94 -39.80 3.72
C LYS A 54 -29.97 -40.15 2.64
N ALA A 55 -31.01 -40.89 3.02
CA ALA A 55 -32.10 -41.27 2.11
C ALA A 55 -32.85 -40.03 1.60
N ALA A 56 -33.24 -39.12 2.49
CA ALA A 56 -33.83 -37.84 2.10
C ALA A 56 -32.89 -37.00 1.23
N GLY A 57 -31.59 -37.00 1.53
CA GLY A 57 -30.58 -36.32 0.72
C GLY A 57 -30.48 -36.87 -0.71
N SER A 58 -30.65 -38.18 -0.88
CA SER A 58 -30.59 -38.86 -2.18
C SER A 58 -31.78 -38.57 -3.11
N SER A 59 -32.88 -38.03 -2.58
CA SER A 59 -34.09 -37.71 -3.35
C SER A 59 -34.27 -36.22 -3.64
N VAL A 60 -33.49 -35.32 -3.01
CA VAL A 60 -33.65 -33.85 -3.15
C VAL A 60 -33.55 -33.38 -4.61
N TYR A 61 -32.70 -33.98 -5.43
CA TYR A 61 -32.57 -33.60 -6.84
C TYR A 61 -33.90 -33.78 -7.60
N PHE A 62 -34.67 -34.81 -7.24
CA PHE A 62 -35.96 -35.14 -7.86
C PHE A 62 -37.14 -34.45 -7.17
N ALA A 63 -36.90 -33.53 -6.24
CA ALA A 63 -37.95 -32.86 -5.51
C ALA A 63 -38.87 -32.06 -6.45
N THR A 64 -40.17 -32.17 -6.20
CA THR A 64 -41.24 -31.47 -6.89
C THR A 64 -42.13 -30.74 -5.88
N PRO A 65 -42.97 -29.80 -6.32
CA PRO A 65 -44.02 -29.21 -5.49
C PRO A 65 -44.90 -30.26 -4.79
N ALA A 66 -45.16 -31.39 -5.47
CA ALA A 66 -45.91 -32.49 -4.89
C ALA A 66 -45.17 -33.14 -3.72
N THR A 67 -43.87 -33.45 -3.87
CA THR A 67 -43.06 -34.00 -2.74
C THR A 67 -42.89 -33.00 -1.61
N ALA A 68 -43.04 -31.70 -1.89
CA ALA A 68 -43.03 -30.63 -0.90
C ALA A 68 -44.38 -30.39 -0.22
N GLY A 69 -45.47 -31.06 -0.67
CA GLY A 69 -46.80 -30.97 -0.09
C GLY A 69 -47.68 -29.83 -0.64
N PHE A 70 -47.38 -29.28 -1.81
CA PHE A 70 -48.06 -28.08 -2.35
C PHE A 70 -49.17 -28.33 -3.39
N GLY A 71 -49.54 -29.58 -3.72
CA GLY A 71 -50.62 -29.91 -4.68
C GLY A 71 -50.28 -29.61 -6.17
N ASP A 72 -50.93 -30.34 -7.09
CA ASP A 72 -50.82 -30.40 -8.56
C ASP A 72 -49.46 -30.17 -9.28
N GLU A 73 -49.20 -31.05 -10.26
CA GLU A 73 -47.95 -31.22 -11.06
C GLU A 73 -47.56 -30.02 -11.96
N VAL A 74 -48.30 -28.91 -11.95
CA VAL A 74 -48.05 -27.77 -12.84
C VAL A 74 -47.14 -26.75 -12.18
N THR A 75 -45.89 -27.12 -11.90
CA THR A 75 -44.76 -26.17 -11.74
C THR A 75 -43.42 -26.92 -11.85
N PRO A 76 -42.34 -26.27 -12.33
CA PRO A 76 -41.11 -26.95 -12.72
C PRO A 76 -40.44 -27.67 -11.54
N SER A 77 -39.88 -28.85 -11.80
CA SER A 77 -39.11 -29.60 -10.79
C SER A 77 -37.94 -28.77 -10.23
N LEU A 78 -37.46 -29.13 -9.03
CA LEU A 78 -36.29 -28.52 -8.44
C LEU A 78 -35.08 -28.58 -9.39
N ALA A 79 -34.85 -29.73 -10.02
CA ALA A 79 -33.77 -29.91 -11.00
C ALA A 79 -33.89 -28.95 -12.20
N THR A 80 -35.11 -28.75 -12.71
CA THR A 80 -35.37 -27.83 -13.83
C THR A 80 -35.01 -26.39 -13.43
N VAL A 81 -35.48 -25.93 -12.28
CA VAL A 81 -35.18 -24.56 -11.82
C VAL A 81 -33.70 -24.40 -11.52
N LEU A 82 -33.08 -25.37 -10.82
CA LEU A 82 -31.65 -25.42 -10.55
C LEU A 82 -30.82 -25.26 -11.83
N PHE A 83 -31.19 -25.97 -12.90
CA PHE A 83 -30.51 -25.89 -14.19
C PHE A 83 -30.54 -24.47 -14.76
N TYR A 84 -31.71 -23.84 -14.82
CA TYR A 84 -31.84 -22.50 -15.38
C TYR A 84 -31.16 -21.43 -14.54
N VAL A 85 -31.34 -21.44 -13.21
CA VAL A 85 -30.76 -20.41 -12.34
C VAL A 85 -29.24 -20.51 -12.26
N GLN A 86 -28.69 -21.73 -12.28
CA GLN A 86 -27.25 -21.92 -12.29
C GLN A 86 -26.65 -21.61 -13.68
N SER A 87 -27.36 -21.93 -14.77
CA SER A 87 -26.94 -21.54 -16.13
C SER A 87 -26.96 -20.02 -16.34
N ALA A 88 -27.91 -19.32 -15.73
CA ALA A 88 -27.97 -17.86 -15.76
C ALA A 88 -26.73 -17.18 -15.18
N ALA A 89 -25.92 -17.87 -14.37
CA ALA A 89 -24.64 -17.37 -13.86
C ALA A 89 -23.60 -17.13 -14.98
N LEU A 90 -23.76 -17.75 -16.16
CA LEU A 90 -22.92 -17.46 -17.33
C LEU A 90 -23.03 -15.98 -17.75
N LEU A 91 -24.20 -15.36 -17.55
CA LEU A 91 -24.37 -13.93 -17.81
C LEU A 91 -23.51 -13.08 -16.89
N GLU A 92 -23.10 -13.55 -15.71
CA GLU A 92 -22.19 -12.80 -14.83
C GLU A 92 -20.80 -12.64 -15.44
N ILE A 93 -20.35 -13.65 -16.21
CA ILE A 93 -19.11 -13.56 -16.99
C ILE A 93 -19.25 -12.48 -18.05
N VAL A 94 -20.39 -12.45 -18.74
CA VAL A 94 -20.71 -11.43 -19.76
C VAL A 94 -20.79 -10.03 -19.11
N HIS A 95 -21.45 -9.90 -17.96
CA HIS A 95 -21.53 -8.64 -17.22
C HIS A 95 -20.15 -8.12 -16.80
N ALA A 96 -19.27 -9.01 -16.36
CA ALA A 96 -17.89 -8.65 -16.02
C ALA A 96 -17.09 -8.25 -17.28
N ALA A 97 -17.23 -8.99 -18.38
CA ALA A 97 -16.54 -8.73 -19.64
C ALA A 97 -16.96 -7.39 -20.28
N LEU A 98 -18.25 -7.06 -20.23
CA LEU A 98 -18.80 -5.80 -20.72
C LEU A 98 -18.64 -4.63 -19.74
N GLY A 99 -18.08 -4.87 -18.54
CA GLY A 99 -17.92 -3.83 -17.51
C GLY A 99 -19.23 -3.33 -16.88
N LEU A 100 -20.32 -4.10 -17.02
CA LEU A 100 -21.57 -3.84 -16.31
C LEU A 100 -21.35 -3.98 -14.79
N VAL A 101 -20.51 -4.92 -14.37
CA VAL A 101 -20.08 -5.07 -12.97
C VAL A 101 -18.56 -4.97 -12.85
N ARG A 102 -18.07 -4.45 -11.72
CA ARG A 102 -16.63 -4.28 -11.45
C ARG A 102 -16.03 -5.58 -10.90
N SER A 103 -15.94 -6.61 -11.73
CA SER A 103 -15.38 -7.92 -11.37
C SER A 103 -14.27 -8.35 -12.34
N PRO A 104 -13.18 -9.00 -11.88
CA PRO A 104 -12.16 -9.54 -12.78
C PRO A 104 -12.70 -10.72 -13.59
N VAL A 105 -12.77 -10.58 -14.92
CA VAL A 105 -13.39 -11.56 -15.84
C VAL A 105 -12.87 -12.98 -15.61
N PHE A 106 -11.56 -13.17 -15.53
CA PHE A 106 -10.96 -14.50 -15.35
C PHE A 106 -11.36 -15.15 -14.02
N VAL A 107 -11.41 -14.38 -12.93
CA VAL A 107 -11.81 -14.88 -11.62
C VAL A 107 -13.29 -15.25 -11.62
N THR A 108 -14.14 -14.41 -12.20
CA THR A 108 -15.57 -14.69 -12.37
C THR A 108 -15.80 -15.93 -13.23
N ALA A 109 -15.04 -16.10 -14.31
CA ALA A 109 -15.13 -17.27 -15.18
C ALA A 109 -14.74 -18.58 -14.46
N MET A 110 -13.66 -18.59 -13.65
CA MET A 110 -13.31 -19.78 -12.87
C MET A 110 -14.38 -20.13 -11.83
N GLN A 111 -14.90 -19.12 -11.13
CA GLN A 111 -15.95 -19.31 -10.11
C GLN A 111 -17.24 -19.87 -10.72
N VAL A 112 -17.71 -19.27 -11.82
CA VAL A 112 -18.92 -19.74 -12.52
C VAL A 112 -18.67 -21.08 -13.20
N GLY A 113 -17.53 -21.24 -13.88
CA GLY A 113 -17.18 -22.45 -14.63
C GLY A 113 -17.20 -23.71 -13.78
N SER A 114 -16.62 -23.68 -12.57
CA SER A 114 -16.64 -24.83 -11.66
C SER A 114 -18.06 -25.32 -11.33
N ARG A 115 -19.00 -24.39 -11.07
CA ARG A 115 -20.40 -24.71 -10.73
C ARG A 115 -21.20 -25.12 -11.96
N ILE A 116 -20.88 -24.60 -13.15
CA ILE A 116 -21.46 -25.08 -14.40
C ILE A 116 -21.02 -26.52 -14.69
N VAL A 117 -19.76 -26.87 -14.43
CA VAL A 117 -19.31 -28.26 -14.56
C VAL A 117 -20.04 -29.17 -13.56
N ALA A 118 -20.16 -28.75 -12.30
CA ALA A 118 -20.93 -29.48 -11.29
C ALA A 118 -22.41 -29.65 -11.68
N LEU A 119 -23.02 -28.64 -12.27
CA LEU A 119 -24.38 -28.72 -12.81
C LEU A 119 -24.47 -29.79 -13.91
N HIS A 120 -23.57 -29.78 -14.89
CA HIS A 120 -23.60 -30.77 -15.97
C HIS A 120 -23.32 -32.20 -15.45
N MET A 121 -22.43 -32.33 -14.46
CA MET A 121 -22.11 -33.60 -13.81
C MET A 121 -23.31 -34.22 -13.10
N ILE A 122 -24.11 -33.42 -12.39
CA ILE A 122 -25.32 -33.91 -11.73
C ILE A 122 -26.46 -34.15 -12.73
N THR A 123 -26.59 -33.34 -13.80
CA THR A 123 -27.65 -33.57 -14.80
C THR A 123 -27.42 -34.82 -15.64
N SER A 124 -26.16 -35.18 -15.88
CA SER A 124 -25.79 -36.29 -16.78
C SER A 124 -25.43 -37.60 -16.06
N SER A 125 -25.46 -37.64 -14.72
CA SER A 125 -25.10 -38.84 -13.96
C SER A 125 -26.20 -39.24 -12.96
N PRO A 126 -26.94 -40.33 -13.21
CA PRO A 126 -27.91 -40.87 -12.25
C PRO A 126 -27.28 -41.20 -10.89
N LYS A 127 -26.01 -41.62 -10.88
CA LYS A 127 -25.25 -41.89 -9.65
C LYS A 127 -25.00 -40.64 -8.82
N ALA A 128 -24.80 -39.49 -9.45
CA ALA A 128 -24.65 -38.22 -8.75
C ALA A 128 -26.00 -37.66 -8.26
N GLN A 129 -27.08 -37.87 -9.02
CA GLN A 129 -28.43 -37.42 -8.66
C GLN A 129 -28.96 -38.10 -7.39
N THR A 130 -28.60 -39.38 -7.22
CA THR A 130 -29.01 -40.25 -6.10
C THR A 130 -28.04 -40.24 -4.92
N GLN A 131 -27.06 -39.33 -4.92
CA GLN A 131 -26.11 -39.20 -3.83
C GLN A 131 -26.53 -38.13 -2.84
N TRP A 132 -26.44 -38.44 -1.55
CA TRP A 132 -26.78 -37.50 -0.47
C TRP A 132 -25.96 -36.19 -0.54
N GLY A 133 -24.75 -36.23 -1.10
CA GLY A 133 -23.91 -35.05 -1.34
C GLY A 133 -24.52 -34.04 -2.34
N ALA A 134 -25.42 -34.48 -3.22
CA ALA A 134 -26.17 -33.58 -4.09
C ALA A 134 -27.05 -32.60 -3.30
N ALA A 135 -27.74 -33.07 -2.27
CA ALA A 135 -28.53 -32.21 -1.39
C ALA A 135 -27.66 -31.17 -0.67
N LEU A 136 -26.48 -31.57 -0.16
CA LEU A 136 -25.54 -30.64 0.45
C LEU A 136 -25.10 -29.53 -0.52
N MET A 137 -24.78 -29.89 -1.77
CA MET A 137 -24.42 -28.93 -2.81
C MET A 137 -25.57 -27.97 -3.10
N ILE A 138 -26.75 -28.51 -3.43
CA ILE A 138 -27.95 -27.75 -3.82
C ILE A 138 -28.36 -26.77 -2.72
N PHE A 139 -28.48 -27.22 -1.46
CA PHE A 139 -28.85 -26.34 -0.35
C PHE A 139 -27.77 -25.31 -0.04
N SER A 140 -26.49 -25.69 -0.07
CA SER A 140 -25.41 -24.73 0.18
C SER A 140 -25.38 -23.64 -0.89
N TRP A 141 -25.63 -24.00 -2.15
CA TRP A 141 -25.74 -23.07 -3.25
C TRP A 141 -26.93 -22.13 -3.08
N ALA A 142 -28.12 -22.66 -2.82
CA ALA A 142 -29.32 -21.84 -2.70
C ALA A 142 -29.27 -20.91 -1.46
N LEU A 143 -28.80 -21.41 -0.31
CA LEU A 143 -28.64 -20.62 0.92
C LEU A 143 -27.61 -19.50 0.80
N VAL A 144 -26.58 -19.64 -0.06
CA VAL A 144 -25.62 -18.55 -0.30
C VAL A 144 -26.13 -17.58 -1.36
N GLU A 145 -26.82 -18.06 -2.39
CA GLU A 145 -27.24 -17.25 -3.54
C GLU A 145 -28.43 -16.34 -3.23
N VAL A 146 -29.42 -16.80 -2.45
CA VAL A 146 -30.59 -15.96 -2.09
C VAL A 146 -30.15 -14.66 -1.39
N PRO A 147 -29.39 -14.69 -0.28
CA PRO A 147 -28.91 -13.46 0.35
C PRO A 147 -27.95 -12.67 -0.54
N ARG A 148 -27.19 -13.33 -1.44
CA ARG A 148 -26.26 -12.66 -2.35
C ARG A 148 -26.97 -11.80 -3.38
N TYR A 149 -27.93 -12.37 -4.09
CA TYR A 149 -28.69 -11.63 -5.09
C TYR A 149 -29.58 -10.56 -4.47
N LEU A 150 -30.24 -10.87 -3.34
CA LEU A 150 -31.02 -9.88 -2.59
C LEU A 150 -30.14 -8.73 -2.09
N PHE A 151 -28.90 -9.01 -1.66
CA PHE A 151 -27.93 -7.99 -1.29
C PHE A 151 -27.54 -7.11 -2.47
N TYR A 152 -27.35 -7.66 -3.67
CA TYR A 152 -27.04 -6.87 -4.88
C TYR A 152 -28.19 -5.95 -5.28
N VAL A 153 -29.43 -6.45 -5.28
CA VAL A 153 -30.62 -5.61 -5.52
C VAL A 153 -30.67 -4.47 -4.51
N THR A 154 -30.57 -4.78 -3.22
CA THR A 154 -30.63 -3.78 -2.14
C THR A 154 -29.51 -2.75 -2.26
N ALA A 155 -28.29 -3.18 -2.59
CA ALA A 155 -27.14 -2.31 -2.76
C ALA A 155 -27.31 -1.32 -3.92
N ILE A 156 -27.95 -1.73 -5.02
CA ILE A 156 -28.26 -0.85 -6.15
C ILE A 156 -29.36 0.15 -5.75
N VAL A 157 -30.48 -0.34 -5.20
CA VAL A 157 -31.63 0.49 -4.82
C VAL A 157 -31.26 1.56 -3.78
N THR A 158 -30.44 1.19 -2.80
CA THR A 158 -30.01 2.12 -1.74
C THR A 158 -28.80 2.96 -2.12
N GLY A 159 -28.11 2.62 -3.22
CA GLY A 159 -26.83 3.22 -3.61
C GLY A 159 -25.66 2.92 -2.66
N ASP A 160 -25.86 2.10 -1.62
CA ASP A 160 -24.84 1.78 -0.62
C ASP A 160 -24.94 0.32 -0.15
N ALA A 161 -24.00 -0.51 -0.62
CA ALA A 161 -23.80 -1.90 -0.20
C ALA A 161 -23.39 -2.07 1.29
N THR A 162 -23.21 -0.98 2.03
CA THR A 162 -22.87 -1.01 3.45
C THR A 162 -24.03 -0.53 4.32
N LYS A 163 -24.05 0.74 4.73
CA LYS A 163 -25.03 1.27 5.68
C LYS A 163 -26.44 1.24 5.10
N GLY A 164 -26.59 1.41 3.78
CA GLY A 164 -27.87 1.32 3.07
C GLY A 164 -28.54 -0.05 3.13
N THR A 165 -27.78 -1.14 3.23
CA THR A 165 -28.35 -2.50 3.30
C THR A 165 -28.86 -2.85 4.71
N PRO A 166 -30.02 -3.54 4.84
CA PRO A 166 -30.50 -4.07 6.11
C PRO A 166 -29.45 -4.94 6.80
N TYR A 167 -29.30 -4.79 8.13
CA TYR A 167 -28.26 -5.48 8.87
C TYR A 167 -28.34 -7.01 8.77
N PRO A 168 -29.51 -7.67 8.87
CA PRO A 168 -29.59 -9.13 8.73
C PRO A 168 -29.07 -9.62 7.37
N LEU A 169 -29.47 -8.95 6.28
CA LEU A 169 -29.02 -9.28 4.92
C LEU A 169 -27.52 -9.08 4.74
N PHE A 170 -26.99 -7.97 5.26
CA PHE A 170 -25.55 -7.70 5.28
C PHE A 170 -24.80 -8.78 6.07
N TRP A 171 -25.31 -9.17 7.24
CA TRP A 171 -24.70 -10.20 8.07
C TRP A 171 -24.65 -11.55 7.35
N LEU A 172 -25.77 -11.96 6.73
CA LEU A 172 -25.86 -13.21 5.97
C LEU A 172 -24.84 -13.23 4.83
N ARG A 173 -24.80 -12.16 4.01
CA ARG A 173 -23.88 -12.03 2.87
C ARG A 173 -22.41 -12.24 3.22
N TYR A 174 -22.00 -11.79 4.40
CA TYR A 174 -20.60 -11.80 4.85
C TYR A 174 -20.28 -12.87 5.90
N SER A 175 -21.26 -13.65 6.37
CA SER A 175 -21.04 -14.64 7.45
C SER A 175 -21.39 -16.08 7.07
N LEU A 176 -22.30 -16.29 6.10
CA LEU A 176 -22.73 -17.65 5.72
C LEU A 176 -21.60 -18.53 5.18
N PHE A 177 -20.53 -17.94 4.64
CA PHE A 177 -19.38 -18.70 4.12
C PHE A 177 -18.78 -19.65 5.16
N ALA A 178 -18.84 -19.34 6.45
CA ALA A 178 -18.23 -20.15 7.50
C ALA A 178 -18.82 -21.56 7.58
N VAL A 179 -20.11 -21.71 7.26
CA VAL A 179 -20.81 -23.00 7.23
C VAL A 179 -20.95 -23.49 5.79
N LEU A 180 -21.37 -22.61 4.87
CA LEU A 180 -21.75 -23.01 3.51
C LEU A 180 -20.57 -23.35 2.59
N TYR A 181 -19.36 -22.85 2.87
CA TYR A 181 -18.18 -23.27 2.08
C TYR A 181 -17.82 -24.72 2.36
N PRO A 182 -17.59 -25.16 3.62
CA PRO A 182 -17.35 -26.57 3.92
C PRO A 182 -18.43 -27.52 3.39
N THR A 183 -19.72 -27.20 3.59
CA THR A 183 -20.82 -28.05 3.15
C THR A 183 -20.96 -28.06 1.63
N GLY A 184 -20.83 -26.90 0.97
CA GLY A 184 -20.91 -26.78 -0.48
C GLY A 184 -19.77 -27.51 -1.19
N ILE A 185 -18.52 -27.33 -0.73
CA ILE A 185 -17.35 -28.01 -1.27
C ILE A 185 -17.49 -29.53 -1.10
N SER A 186 -17.90 -29.98 0.09
CA SER A 186 -18.10 -31.42 0.34
C SER A 186 -19.16 -32.02 -0.58
N GLY A 187 -20.25 -31.28 -0.83
CA GLY A 187 -21.30 -31.68 -1.78
C GLY A 187 -20.79 -31.75 -3.23
N GLU A 188 -20.10 -30.71 -3.70
CA GLU A 188 -19.50 -30.66 -5.05
C GLU A 188 -18.51 -31.81 -5.27
N LEU A 189 -17.62 -32.06 -4.30
CA LEU A 189 -16.66 -33.16 -4.38
C LEU A 189 -17.36 -34.53 -4.43
N SER A 190 -18.45 -34.70 -3.68
CA SER A 190 -19.23 -35.93 -3.69
C SER A 190 -19.91 -36.15 -5.04
N VAL A 191 -20.44 -35.09 -5.66
CA VAL A 191 -20.98 -35.12 -7.03
C VAL A 191 -19.89 -35.50 -8.02
N PHE A 192 -18.71 -34.87 -7.95
CA PHE A 192 -17.58 -35.16 -8.86
C PHE A 192 -17.12 -36.61 -8.77
N LEU A 193 -16.92 -37.12 -7.55
CA LEU A 193 -16.49 -38.49 -7.30
C LEU A 193 -17.55 -39.55 -7.67
N SER A 194 -18.83 -39.16 -7.70
CA SER A 194 -19.92 -40.07 -8.07
C SER A 194 -20.14 -40.08 -9.57
N SER A 195 -20.02 -38.92 -10.22
CA SER A 195 -20.05 -38.79 -11.69
C SER A 195 -18.86 -39.46 -12.36
N SER A 196 -17.67 -39.48 -11.74
CA SER A 196 -16.49 -40.17 -12.28
C SER A 196 -16.64 -41.70 -12.35
N LYS A 197 -17.67 -42.26 -11.69
CA LYS A 197 -18.00 -43.70 -11.70
C LYS A 197 -19.12 -44.03 -12.69
N CYS A 198 -19.51 -43.10 -13.56
CA CYS A 198 -20.66 -43.23 -14.46
C CYS A 198 -20.22 -43.14 -15.93
N ASP A 199 -20.37 -44.24 -16.67
CA ASP A 199 -19.90 -44.35 -18.06
C ASP A 199 -20.57 -43.33 -19.01
N THR A 200 -21.85 -43.00 -18.75
CA THR A 200 -22.63 -42.01 -19.50
C THR A 200 -22.07 -40.59 -19.41
N PHE A 201 -21.43 -40.22 -18.29
CA PHE A 201 -20.79 -38.92 -18.13
C PHE A 201 -19.39 -38.90 -18.73
N LEU A 202 -18.65 -40.01 -18.60
CA LEU A 202 -17.30 -40.13 -19.13
C LEU A 202 -17.27 -40.05 -20.67
N SER A 203 -18.32 -40.55 -21.33
CA SER A 203 -18.49 -40.55 -22.79
C SER A 203 -18.79 -39.19 -23.42
N LEU A 204 -19.13 -38.15 -22.65
CA LEU A 204 -19.61 -36.87 -23.19
C LEU A 204 -18.52 -36.07 -23.95
N LEU A 205 -17.24 -36.37 -23.72
CA LEU A 205 -16.08 -35.67 -24.31
C LEU A 205 -14.87 -36.59 -24.61
N GLY A 206 -15.08 -37.92 -24.69
CA GLY A 206 -14.04 -38.92 -24.99
C GLY A 206 -14.38 -40.31 -24.43
N GLU A 207 -13.59 -41.35 -24.74
CA GLU A 207 -13.83 -42.71 -24.24
C GLU A 207 -13.04 -42.99 -22.93
N GLY A 208 -13.72 -43.42 -21.87
CA GLY A 208 -13.11 -43.98 -20.67
C GLY A 208 -12.13 -43.06 -19.92
N LYS A 209 -10.99 -43.63 -19.48
CA LYS A 209 -9.94 -42.94 -18.68
C LYS A 209 -9.11 -41.92 -19.48
N GLU A 210 -9.30 -41.85 -20.79
CA GLU A 210 -8.66 -40.86 -21.67
C GLU A 210 -9.46 -39.55 -21.78
N SER A 211 -10.71 -39.53 -21.29
CA SER A 211 -11.57 -38.36 -21.29
C SER A 211 -11.00 -37.22 -20.43
N VAL A 212 -10.96 -36.01 -20.97
CA VAL A 212 -10.57 -34.79 -20.24
C VAL A 212 -11.46 -34.58 -19.01
N MET A 213 -12.74 -35.00 -19.08
CA MET A 213 -13.68 -34.90 -17.97
C MET A 213 -13.41 -35.92 -16.86
N TYR A 214 -12.81 -37.07 -17.16
CA TYR A 214 -12.34 -38.02 -16.15
C TYR A 214 -11.20 -37.40 -15.33
N TRP A 215 -10.18 -36.86 -16.00
CA TRP A 215 -9.06 -36.20 -15.33
C TRP A 215 -9.49 -34.94 -14.60
N TYR A 216 -10.44 -34.17 -15.13
CA TYR A 216 -11.04 -33.05 -14.41
C TYR A 216 -11.74 -33.54 -13.13
N ALA A 217 -12.62 -34.55 -13.21
CA ALA A 217 -13.35 -35.08 -12.05
C ALA A 217 -12.43 -35.72 -10.99
N MET A 218 -11.25 -36.22 -11.38
CA MET A 218 -10.28 -36.84 -10.47
C MET A 218 -9.23 -35.87 -9.90
N VAL A 219 -8.68 -34.98 -10.73
CA VAL A 219 -7.58 -34.06 -10.35
C VAL A 219 -8.11 -32.76 -9.75
N PHE A 220 -9.26 -32.27 -10.21
CA PHE A 220 -9.83 -31.03 -9.69
C PHE A 220 -10.12 -31.14 -8.18
N PRO A 221 -10.72 -32.21 -7.63
CA PRO A 221 -10.82 -32.42 -6.19
C PRO A 221 -9.50 -32.29 -5.42
N ILE A 222 -8.42 -32.84 -5.96
CA ILE A 222 -7.08 -32.86 -5.34
C ILE A 222 -6.48 -31.46 -5.28
N ILE A 223 -6.77 -30.60 -6.27
CA ILE A 223 -6.33 -29.20 -6.30
C ILE A 223 -7.28 -28.31 -5.48
N TYR A 224 -8.58 -28.58 -5.56
CA TYR A 224 -9.66 -27.77 -4.99
C TYR A 224 -9.71 -27.88 -3.48
N ALA A 225 -9.51 -29.07 -2.91
CA ALA A 225 -9.54 -29.27 -1.46
C ALA A 225 -8.45 -28.47 -0.71
N PRO A 226 -7.16 -28.47 -1.12
CA PRO A 226 -6.16 -27.56 -0.56
C PRO A 226 -6.45 -26.08 -0.85
N GLY A 227 -7.00 -25.76 -2.02
CA GLY A 227 -7.38 -24.40 -2.42
C GLY A 227 -8.54 -23.80 -1.60
N ALA A 228 -9.38 -24.63 -0.98
CA ALA A 228 -10.52 -24.21 -0.17
C ALA A 228 -10.13 -23.40 1.06
N LEU A 229 -9.04 -23.78 1.75
CA LEU A 229 -8.62 -23.11 2.98
C LEU A 229 -8.23 -21.63 2.74
N PRO A 230 -7.37 -21.29 1.75
CA PRO A 230 -7.15 -19.90 1.35
C PRO A 230 -8.44 -19.13 1.00
N MET A 231 -9.42 -19.77 0.36
CA MET A 231 -10.70 -19.13 0.02
C MET A 231 -11.53 -18.77 1.26
N ILE A 232 -11.63 -19.66 2.24
CA ILE A 232 -12.32 -19.42 3.52
C ILE A 232 -11.63 -18.28 4.28
N LEU A 233 -10.29 -18.31 4.36
CA LEU A 233 -9.51 -17.26 5.04
C LEU A 233 -9.68 -15.90 4.35
N ASN A 234 -9.72 -15.88 3.02
CA ASN A 234 -9.99 -14.66 2.26
C ASN A 234 -11.40 -14.09 2.57
N MET A 235 -12.42 -14.94 2.67
CA MET A 235 -13.77 -14.54 3.05
C MET A 235 -13.85 -13.99 4.48
N ALA A 236 -13.12 -14.57 5.43
CA ALA A 236 -12.99 -14.03 6.78
C ALA A 236 -12.36 -12.61 6.77
N GLY A 237 -11.35 -12.40 5.92
CA GLY A 237 -10.78 -11.09 5.66
C GLY A 237 -11.79 -10.09 5.08
N ASN A 238 -12.59 -10.52 4.10
CA ASN A 238 -13.65 -9.71 3.50
C ASN A 238 -14.72 -9.32 4.51
N ARG A 239 -15.15 -10.25 5.37
CA ARG A 239 -16.07 -9.98 6.48
C ARG A 239 -15.52 -8.89 7.40
N LYS A 240 -14.29 -9.04 7.89
CA LYS A 240 -13.66 -8.05 8.78
C LYS A 240 -13.64 -6.66 8.16
N LYS A 241 -13.29 -6.56 6.86
CA LYS A 241 -13.26 -5.28 6.12
C LYS A 241 -14.66 -4.68 5.96
N ALA A 242 -15.65 -5.49 5.58
CA ALA A 242 -17.02 -5.03 5.37
C ALA A 242 -17.63 -4.49 6.66
N PHE A 243 -17.49 -5.22 7.77
CA PHE A 243 -17.97 -4.78 9.09
C PHE A 243 -17.29 -3.49 9.54
N LYS A 244 -15.97 -3.39 9.38
CA LYS A 244 -15.22 -2.15 9.67
C LYS A 244 -15.77 -0.96 8.87
N LYS A 245 -16.13 -1.14 7.59
CA LYS A 245 -16.68 -0.08 6.74
C LYS A 245 -18.09 0.32 7.17
N ARG A 246 -18.96 -0.64 7.49
CA ARG A 246 -20.34 -0.36 7.92
C ARG A 246 -20.40 0.47 9.20
N PHE A 247 -19.58 0.13 10.19
CA PHE A 247 -19.53 0.82 11.48
C PHE A 247 -18.57 2.03 11.51
N ALA A 248 -17.95 2.39 10.38
CA ALA A 248 -17.13 3.58 10.30
C ALA A 248 -17.99 4.84 10.48
N ARG A 249 -17.55 5.75 11.35
CA ARG A 249 -18.14 7.08 11.47
C ARG A 249 -18.01 7.83 10.13
N PRO A 250 -18.99 8.65 9.72
CA PRO A 250 -18.84 9.51 8.55
C PRO A 250 -17.60 10.39 8.73
N ALA A 251 -16.86 10.59 7.64
CA ALA A 251 -15.68 11.46 7.68
C ALA A 251 -16.12 12.89 8.02
N PRO A 252 -15.33 13.62 8.83
CA PRO A 252 -15.60 15.04 9.05
C PRO A 252 -15.53 15.79 7.71
N PRO A 253 -16.24 16.92 7.58
CA PRO A 253 -16.15 17.75 6.39
C PRO A 253 -14.70 18.16 6.13
N PRO A 254 -14.29 18.25 4.85
CA PRO A 254 -12.92 18.60 4.48
C PRO A 254 -12.58 20.02 4.99
N ARG A 255 -11.40 20.17 5.59
CA ARG A 255 -10.86 21.45 6.08
C ARG A 255 -9.37 21.55 5.74
N GLY A 256 -8.87 22.77 5.58
CA GLY A 256 -7.48 23.03 5.27
C GLY A 256 -7.11 22.66 3.85
N LEU A 257 -5.86 22.25 3.66
CA LEU A 257 -5.32 21.82 2.38
C LEU A 257 -5.98 20.51 1.89
N VAL A 258 -6.66 20.57 0.76
CA VAL A 258 -7.45 19.47 0.21
C VAL A 258 -7.27 19.33 -1.30
N TRP A 259 -7.48 18.12 -1.81
CA TRP A 259 -7.55 17.84 -3.24
C TRP A 259 -8.70 18.63 -3.89
N PRO A 260 -8.58 19.07 -5.16
CA PRO A 260 -9.66 19.76 -5.84
C PRO A 260 -10.88 18.86 -6.02
N VAL A 261 -12.03 19.48 -6.22
CA VAL A 261 -13.23 18.78 -6.66
C VAL A 261 -13.00 18.29 -8.10
N THR A 262 -13.02 16.98 -8.28
CA THR A 262 -12.82 16.33 -9.59
C THR A 262 -14.13 15.92 -10.26
N GLU A 263 -15.18 15.73 -9.46
CA GLU A 263 -16.51 15.35 -9.92
C GLU A 263 -17.52 15.78 -8.85
N VAL A 264 -18.72 16.17 -9.26
CA VAL A 264 -19.86 16.37 -8.34
C VAL A 264 -20.90 15.33 -8.69
N LYS A 265 -21.22 14.45 -7.75
CA LYS A 265 -22.25 13.41 -7.96
C LYS A 265 -23.63 14.06 -8.07
N ALA A 266 -24.59 13.34 -8.66
CA ALA A 266 -25.97 13.81 -8.81
C ALA A 266 -26.67 14.19 -7.48
N ASN A 267 -26.20 13.64 -6.36
CA ASN A 267 -26.69 13.98 -5.01
C ASN A 267 -26.05 15.25 -4.41
N GLY A 268 -25.21 15.97 -5.17
CA GLY A 268 -24.47 17.15 -4.72
C GLY A 268 -23.18 16.84 -3.94
N GLU A 269 -22.80 15.57 -3.78
CA GLU A 269 -21.57 15.20 -3.09
C GLU A 269 -20.34 15.47 -3.97
N GLU A 270 -19.42 16.28 -3.45
CA GLU A 270 -18.13 16.54 -4.09
C GLU A 270 -17.19 15.34 -3.96
N VAL A 271 -16.68 14.88 -5.10
CA VAL A 271 -15.65 13.84 -5.17
C VAL A 271 -14.31 14.49 -5.42
N ARG A 272 -13.35 14.22 -4.53
CA ARG A 272 -11.99 14.77 -4.57
C ARG A 272 -10.99 13.65 -4.81
N SER A 273 -10.71 13.35 -6.08
CA SER A 273 -9.86 12.23 -6.49
C SER A 273 -8.40 12.65 -6.68
N SER A 274 -7.47 11.88 -6.10
CA SER A 274 -6.03 12.13 -6.25
C SER A 274 -5.47 11.83 -7.65
N THR A 275 -6.11 10.92 -8.40
CA THR A 275 -5.54 10.45 -9.68
C THR A 275 -5.54 11.51 -10.79
N PRO A 276 -6.65 12.19 -11.10
CA PRO A 276 -6.65 13.26 -12.11
C PRO A 276 -5.68 14.39 -11.75
N THR A 277 -5.67 14.80 -10.48
CA THR A 277 -4.78 15.86 -9.98
C THR A 277 -3.31 15.48 -10.08
N ALA A 278 -2.92 14.27 -9.64
CA ALA A 278 -1.52 13.84 -9.73
C ALA A 278 -1.03 13.71 -11.18
N LYS A 279 -1.90 13.25 -12.09
CA LYS A 279 -1.59 13.22 -13.53
C LYS A 279 -1.31 14.61 -14.06
N GLU A 280 -2.17 15.57 -13.73
CA GLU A 280 -2.08 16.92 -14.26
C GLU A 280 -0.87 17.68 -13.69
N ILE A 281 -0.51 17.44 -12.42
CA ILE A 281 0.73 17.95 -11.83
C ILE A 281 1.97 17.39 -12.57
N LEU A 282 2.01 16.08 -12.82
CA LEU A 282 3.13 15.48 -13.56
C LEU A 282 3.17 15.94 -15.02
N ALA A 283 2.01 16.06 -15.67
CA ALA A 283 1.92 16.53 -17.04
C ALA A 283 2.45 17.97 -17.15
N ALA A 284 2.01 18.89 -16.27
CA ALA A 284 2.48 20.26 -16.25
C ALA A 284 4.00 20.36 -15.98
N ALA A 285 4.55 19.48 -15.14
CA ALA A 285 5.99 19.42 -14.89
C ALA A 285 6.76 19.08 -16.17
N ILE A 286 6.33 18.03 -16.90
CA ILE A 286 6.99 17.58 -18.13
C ILE A 286 6.76 18.57 -19.29
N GLU A 287 5.57 19.16 -19.37
CA GLU A 287 5.16 20.11 -20.42
C GLU A 287 6.08 21.33 -20.51
N ALA A 288 6.69 21.72 -19.39
CA ALA A 288 7.65 22.82 -19.32
C ALA A 288 8.89 22.63 -20.21
N VAL A 289 9.17 21.39 -20.63
CA VAL A 289 10.32 21.04 -21.48
C VAL A 289 9.94 20.13 -22.65
N ASN A 290 8.86 19.34 -22.55
CA ASN A 290 8.42 18.40 -23.57
C ASN A 290 6.88 18.23 -23.57
N PRO A 291 6.15 18.99 -24.40
CA PRO A 291 4.68 18.90 -24.48
C PRO A 291 4.14 17.54 -24.95
N GLU A 292 4.84 16.85 -25.85
CA GLU A 292 4.39 15.55 -26.38
C GLU A 292 4.37 14.46 -25.29
N LEU A 293 5.38 14.47 -24.41
CA LEU A 293 5.42 13.54 -23.28
C LEU A 293 4.35 13.87 -22.23
N ALA A 294 4.05 15.15 -22.00
CA ALA A 294 2.96 15.58 -21.12
C ALA A 294 1.60 15.06 -21.60
N ASP A 295 1.34 15.11 -22.90
CA ASP A 295 0.12 14.56 -23.51
C ASP A 295 -0.01 13.04 -23.29
N LYS A 296 1.10 12.31 -23.32
CA LYS A 296 1.11 10.88 -23.00
C LYS A 296 0.75 10.63 -21.52
N VAL A 297 1.11 11.53 -20.61
CA VAL A 297 0.68 11.45 -19.20
C VAL A 297 -0.84 11.61 -19.08
N ARG A 298 -1.40 12.65 -19.72
CA ARG A 298 -2.84 12.96 -19.68
C ARG A 298 -3.67 11.80 -20.24
N LYS A 299 -3.20 11.17 -21.32
CA LYS A 299 -3.86 10.03 -22.00
C LYS A 299 -3.71 8.67 -21.29
N GLU A 300 -2.97 8.57 -20.19
CA GLU A 300 -2.73 7.29 -19.49
C GLU A 300 -3.98 6.73 -18.80
N LYS A 301 -4.55 5.65 -19.34
CA LYS A 301 -5.78 5.04 -18.78
C LYS A 301 -5.51 4.21 -17.52
N LYS A 302 -4.36 3.55 -17.41
CA LYS A 302 -4.00 2.62 -16.32
C LYS A 302 -3.01 3.25 -15.34
N TRP A 303 -3.36 4.42 -14.80
CA TRP A 303 -2.48 5.24 -13.95
C TRP A 303 -1.77 4.49 -12.84
N ARG A 304 -2.48 3.55 -12.17
CA ARG A 304 -1.93 2.74 -11.05
C ARG A 304 -0.60 2.05 -11.38
N PHE A 305 -0.37 1.71 -12.65
CA PHE A 305 0.83 1.04 -13.13
C PHE A 305 1.59 1.88 -14.17
N GLY A 306 0.87 2.67 -14.97
CA GLY A 306 1.43 3.47 -16.07
C GLY A 306 2.15 4.74 -15.62
N TYR A 307 2.07 5.17 -14.36
CA TYR A 307 2.77 6.37 -13.90
C TYR A 307 4.31 6.23 -13.92
N VAL A 308 4.84 5.01 -13.75
CA VAL A 308 6.29 4.77 -13.63
C VAL A 308 7.04 5.20 -14.89
N LYS A 309 6.55 4.83 -16.08
CA LYS A 309 7.18 5.24 -17.35
C LYS A 309 7.18 6.77 -17.52
N HIS A 310 6.17 7.46 -17.00
CA HIS A 310 6.06 8.92 -17.11
C HIS A 310 7.02 9.63 -16.17
N LEU A 311 7.24 9.06 -14.97
CA LEU A 311 8.29 9.54 -14.06
C LEU A 311 9.69 9.31 -14.64
N ILE A 312 9.93 8.16 -15.29
CA ILE A 312 11.20 7.90 -15.99
C ILE A 312 11.43 8.95 -17.07
N ASN A 313 10.45 9.14 -17.96
CA ASN A 313 10.52 10.15 -19.02
C ASN A 313 10.80 11.55 -18.46
N MET A 314 10.16 11.93 -17.35
CA MET A 314 10.42 13.19 -16.67
C MET A 314 11.88 13.30 -16.22
N VAL A 315 12.42 12.29 -15.55
CA VAL A 315 13.81 12.31 -15.08
C VAL A 315 14.79 12.35 -16.25
N GLU A 316 14.54 11.62 -17.33
CA GLU A 316 15.35 11.68 -18.55
C GLU A 316 15.34 13.09 -19.17
N GLU A 317 14.19 13.76 -19.22
CA GLU A 317 14.10 15.16 -19.64
C GLU A 317 14.86 16.11 -18.68
N GLN A 318 14.81 15.87 -17.37
CA GLN A 318 15.59 16.64 -16.40
C GLN A 318 17.11 16.43 -16.55
N CYS A 319 17.57 15.31 -17.11
CA CYS A 319 19.00 15.05 -17.34
C CYS A 319 19.58 15.92 -18.47
N LYS A 320 18.75 16.41 -19.41
CA LYS A 320 19.22 17.14 -20.59
C LYS A 320 19.98 18.42 -20.25
N SER A 321 19.54 19.18 -19.23
CA SER A 321 20.28 20.33 -18.71
C SER A 321 19.84 20.74 -17.29
N PRO A 322 20.67 21.49 -16.54
CA PRO A 322 20.27 22.09 -15.26
C PRO A 322 18.99 22.91 -15.34
N GLU A 323 18.83 23.69 -16.40
CA GLU A 323 17.66 24.54 -16.64
C GLU A 323 16.42 23.68 -16.86
N ALA A 324 16.53 22.56 -17.59
CA ALA A 324 15.44 21.62 -17.77
C ALA A 324 15.00 21.02 -16.42
N ALA A 325 15.95 20.59 -15.59
CA ALA A 325 15.66 20.07 -14.25
C ALA A 325 14.87 21.06 -13.39
N LEU A 326 15.30 22.33 -13.37
CA LEU A 326 14.66 23.40 -12.60
C LEU A 326 13.31 23.83 -13.20
N LYS A 327 13.16 23.90 -14.53
CA LYS A 327 11.87 24.20 -15.18
C LYS A 327 10.82 23.16 -14.84
N VAL A 328 11.17 21.88 -14.93
CA VAL A 328 10.27 20.77 -14.58
C VAL A 328 9.84 20.86 -13.12
N ALA A 329 10.80 21.06 -12.20
CA ALA A 329 10.51 21.15 -10.77
C ALA A 329 9.62 22.34 -10.41
N ASN A 330 9.93 23.53 -10.95
CA ASN A 330 9.12 24.73 -10.71
C ASN A 330 7.70 24.56 -11.28
N ALA A 331 7.56 24.07 -12.51
CA ALA A 331 6.25 23.88 -13.14
C ALA A 331 5.37 22.88 -12.38
N GLY A 332 5.94 21.74 -11.97
CA GLY A 332 5.23 20.72 -11.19
C GLY A 332 4.75 21.24 -9.83
N ILE A 333 5.65 21.86 -9.06
CA ILE A 333 5.30 22.44 -7.77
C ILE A 333 4.26 23.54 -7.93
N ASN A 334 4.48 24.51 -8.84
CA ASN A 334 3.54 25.62 -9.06
C ASN A 334 2.15 25.12 -9.46
N LYS A 335 2.07 24.10 -10.31
CA LYS A 335 0.80 23.46 -10.67
C LYS A 335 0.11 22.88 -9.43
N ALA A 336 0.84 22.27 -8.51
CA ALA A 336 0.28 21.76 -7.27
C ALA A 336 -0.33 22.89 -6.40
N TYR A 337 0.37 24.03 -6.24
CA TYR A 337 -0.16 25.19 -5.51
C TYR A 337 -1.45 25.77 -6.11
N LEU A 338 -1.51 25.84 -7.44
CA LEU A 338 -2.68 26.39 -8.15
C LEU A 338 -3.86 25.41 -8.17
N THR A 339 -3.59 24.10 -8.14
CA THR A 339 -4.62 23.06 -8.30
C THR A 339 -5.21 22.62 -6.96
N PHE A 340 -4.39 22.51 -5.91
CA PHE A 340 -4.90 22.19 -4.58
C PHE A 340 -5.76 23.33 -4.05
N GLN A 341 -6.77 22.97 -3.27
CA GLN A 341 -7.66 23.93 -2.63
C GLN A 341 -7.36 24.03 -1.14
N PHE A 342 -7.71 25.16 -0.54
CA PHE A 342 -7.65 25.36 0.89
C PHE A 342 -9.01 25.81 1.40
N ILE A 343 -9.57 25.04 2.34
CA ILE A 343 -10.86 25.32 2.97
C ILE A 343 -10.61 25.93 4.35
N SER A 344 -11.19 27.09 4.62
CA SER A 344 -11.05 27.80 5.90
C SER A 344 -11.50 26.96 7.10
N LYS A 345 -11.03 27.29 8.30
CA LYS A 345 -11.32 26.55 9.55
C LYS A 345 -12.83 26.49 9.86
N ASP A 346 -13.57 27.52 9.48
CA ASP A 346 -15.04 27.59 9.60
C ASP A 346 -15.80 26.93 8.43
N GLY A 347 -15.09 26.49 7.39
CA GLY A 347 -15.65 25.83 6.21
C GLY A 347 -16.35 26.77 5.22
N LYS A 348 -16.31 28.09 5.41
CA LYS A 348 -17.07 29.05 4.60
C LYS A 348 -16.37 29.49 3.33
N THR A 349 -15.05 29.46 3.30
CA THR A 349 -14.26 29.96 2.16
C THR A 349 -13.38 28.86 1.61
N THR A 350 -13.43 28.67 0.29
CA THR A 350 -12.53 27.77 -0.44
C THR A 350 -11.73 28.60 -1.44
N THR A 351 -10.40 28.52 -1.38
CA THR A 351 -9.49 29.19 -2.31
C THR A 351 -8.55 28.18 -2.94
N SER A 352 -7.72 28.61 -3.90
CA SER A 352 -6.51 27.86 -4.23
C SER A 352 -5.56 27.84 -3.02
N PHE A 353 -4.68 26.83 -2.95
CA PHE A 353 -3.66 26.79 -1.92
C PHE A 353 -2.64 27.93 -2.08
N ALA A 354 -2.30 28.30 -3.32
CA ALA A 354 -1.49 29.49 -3.62
C ALA A 354 -2.05 30.76 -2.96
N GLU A 355 -3.34 31.02 -3.16
CA GLU A 355 -4.02 32.19 -2.62
C GLU A 355 -4.13 32.14 -1.09
N ALA A 356 -4.35 30.96 -0.50
CA ALA A 356 -4.37 30.82 0.95
C ALA A 356 -3.02 31.18 1.58
N MET A 357 -1.90 30.81 0.94
CA MET A 357 -0.56 31.13 1.42
C MET A 357 -0.17 32.61 1.22
N SER A 358 -0.79 33.32 0.28
CA SER A 358 -0.54 34.76 0.05
C SER A 358 -1.36 35.68 0.95
N ARG A 359 -2.45 35.19 1.56
CA ARG A 359 -3.30 35.97 2.46
C ARG A 359 -2.61 36.21 3.82
N LYS A 360 -2.90 37.35 4.44
CA LYS A 360 -2.51 37.63 5.83
C LYS A 360 -3.43 36.86 6.77
N ASN A 361 -2.87 36.33 7.86
CA ASN A 361 -3.62 35.66 8.91
C ASN A 361 -3.71 36.55 10.15
N ASP A 362 -4.93 36.77 10.64
CA ASP A 362 -5.17 37.51 11.89
C ASP A 362 -4.97 36.63 13.12
N THR A 363 -5.11 35.30 12.96
CA THR A 363 -4.89 34.33 14.02
C THR A 363 -3.40 34.08 14.20
N LYS A 364 -2.92 34.12 15.46
CA LYS A 364 -1.52 33.85 15.82
C LYS A 364 -1.45 32.75 16.87
N PHE A 365 -0.43 31.92 16.80
CA PHE A 365 -0.09 31.01 17.88
C PHE A 365 0.55 31.78 19.04
N SER A 366 0.26 31.34 20.25
CA SER A 366 1.15 31.57 21.39
C SER A 366 2.34 30.61 21.30
N THR A 367 3.43 30.92 21.98
CA THR A 367 4.65 30.10 21.97
C THR A 367 4.80 29.40 23.32
N GLY A 368 4.92 28.08 23.29
CA GLY A 368 5.37 27.27 24.41
C GLY A 368 6.89 27.05 24.34
N PHE A 369 7.53 27.02 25.50
CA PHE A 369 8.96 26.78 25.66
C PHE A 369 9.22 25.89 26.88
N VAL A 370 10.09 24.88 26.70
CA VAL A 370 10.60 24.04 27.79
C VAL A 370 12.09 23.82 27.57
N LYS A 371 12.89 24.07 28.62
CA LYS A 371 14.32 23.79 28.64
C LYS A 371 14.57 22.44 29.33
N GLY A 372 15.47 21.65 28.77
CA GLY A 372 15.93 20.40 29.38
C GLY A 372 16.67 20.62 30.69
N GLU A 373 16.59 19.62 31.57
CA GLU A 373 17.13 19.64 32.92
C GLU A 373 18.54 19.04 33.00
N LEU A 374 18.94 18.27 31.98
CA LEU A 374 20.27 17.64 31.94
C LEU A 374 21.31 18.62 31.41
N ALA A 375 22.54 18.53 31.93
CA ALA A 375 23.67 19.25 31.36
C ALA A 375 24.00 18.71 29.95
N ALA A 376 24.46 19.59 29.06
CA ALA A 376 24.97 19.16 27.76
C ALA A 376 26.16 18.20 27.94
N PRO A 377 26.24 17.10 27.15
CA PRO A 377 27.37 16.19 27.21
C PRO A 377 28.68 16.95 26.94
N LYS A 378 29.68 16.79 27.83
CA LYS A 378 31.00 17.44 27.68
C LYS A 378 31.80 16.82 26.52
N ASP A 379 31.70 15.51 26.36
CA ASP A 379 32.41 14.75 25.32
C ASP A 379 31.42 14.26 24.26
N LYS A 380 31.02 15.14 23.33
CA LYS A 380 30.14 14.77 22.22
C LYS A 380 30.91 13.90 21.22
N LYS A 381 30.39 12.71 20.91
CA LYS A 381 30.98 11.78 19.94
C LYS A 381 29.93 11.37 18.92
N CYS A 382 30.38 11.16 17.68
CA CYS A 382 29.52 10.59 16.65
C CYS A 382 29.32 9.10 16.94
N GLU A 383 28.12 8.75 17.42
CA GLU A 383 27.74 7.38 17.73
C GLU A 383 26.67 6.86 16.76
N VAL A 384 26.88 5.66 16.25
CA VAL A 384 25.93 4.97 15.37
C VAL A 384 25.42 3.72 16.07
N GLN A 385 24.10 3.56 16.15
CA GLN A 385 23.50 2.32 16.60
C GLN A 385 23.60 1.28 15.48
N TYR A 386 24.18 0.11 15.71
CA TYR A 386 24.21 -0.98 14.73
C TYR A 386 24.12 -2.34 15.40
N LYS A 387 23.15 -3.16 14.98
CA LYS A 387 22.91 -4.53 15.50
C LYS A 387 22.90 -4.62 17.04
N GLY A 388 22.24 -3.66 17.67
CA GLY A 388 22.08 -3.59 19.13
C GLY A 388 23.28 -3.04 19.90
N LYS A 389 24.29 -2.50 19.22
CA LYS A 389 25.48 -1.87 19.83
C LYS A 389 25.60 -0.40 19.40
N SER A 390 26.11 0.46 20.29
CA SER A 390 26.56 1.80 19.91
C SER A 390 28.02 1.71 19.46
N ILE A 391 28.30 2.04 18.20
CA ILE A 391 29.66 2.03 17.62
C ILE A 391 30.15 3.46 17.38
N SER A 392 31.44 3.71 17.65
CA SER A 392 32.11 5.00 17.46
C SER A 392 33.60 4.81 17.17
N GLY A 393 34.33 5.89 16.85
CA GLY A 393 35.77 5.85 16.61
C GLY A 393 36.19 4.85 15.54
N ASP A 394 37.20 4.03 15.81
CA ASP A 394 37.74 3.06 14.85
C ASP A 394 36.76 1.94 14.50
N GLU A 395 35.89 1.53 15.43
CA GLU A 395 34.85 0.53 15.15
C GLU A 395 33.84 1.08 14.12
N LEU A 396 33.47 2.35 14.25
CA LEU A 396 32.63 3.03 13.26
C LEU A 396 33.34 3.13 11.90
N ARG A 397 34.63 3.51 11.87
CA ARG A 397 35.41 3.54 10.61
C ARG A 397 35.45 2.20 9.91
N ALA A 398 35.75 1.13 10.66
CA ALA A 398 35.78 -0.21 10.12
C ALA A 398 34.41 -0.65 9.59
N GLN A 399 33.32 -0.31 10.29
CA GLN A 399 31.97 -0.65 9.86
C GLN A 399 31.52 0.15 8.62
N VAL A 400 31.84 1.45 8.56
CA VAL A 400 31.58 2.28 7.38
C VAL A 400 32.32 1.72 6.17
N LYS A 401 33.60 1.36 6.33
CA LYS A 401 34.36 0.72 5.25
C LYS A 401 33.69 -0.57 4.77
N LYS A 402 33.22 -1.43 5.68
CA LYS A 402 32.47 -2.65 5.32
C LYS A 402 31.21 -2.34 4.51
N TRP A 403 30.46 -1.30 4.87
CA TRP A 403 29.26 -0.90 4.12
C TRP A 403 29.59 -0.37 2.73
N VAL A 404 30.67 0.40 2.57
CA VAL A 404 31.14 0.88 1.26
C VAL A 404 31.63 -0.29 0.40
N ASP A 405 32.52 -1.13 0.94
CA ASP A 405 33.11 -2.27 0.22
C ASP A 405 32.03 -3.28 -0.21
N TYR A 406 31.05 -3.54 0.65
CA TYR A 406 29.94 -4.44 0.35
C TYR A 406 28.98 -3.81 -0.68
N GLY A 407 28.88 -2.47 -0.73
CA GLY A 407 28.01 -1.74 -1.65
C GLY A 407 26.62 -1.44 -1.10
N THR A 408 26.44 -1.41 0.22
CA THR A 408 25.19 -0.96 0.85
C THR A 408 25.03 0.55 0.81
N ILE A 409 26.13 1.30 0.72
CA ILE A 409 26.17 2.75 0.69
C ILE A 409 27.16 3.24 -0.37
N GLU A 410 27.00 4.48 -0.83
CA GLU A 410 27.98 5.13 -1.68
C GLU A 410 29.19 5.64 -0.87
N ALA A 411 30.36 5.73 -1.52
CA ALA A 411 31.60 6.17 -0.86
C ALA A 411 31.46 7.54 -0.20
N SER A 412 30.76 8.48 -0.85
CA SER A 412 30.47 9.81 -0.31
C SER A 412 29.62 9.80 0.96
N ALA A 413 28.73 8.80 1.13
CA ALA A 413 28.00 8.61 2.38
C ALA A 413 28.93 8.14 3.50
N GLY A 414 29.86 7.23 3.17
CA GLY A 414 30.89 6.79 4.10
C GLY A 414 31.77 7.96 4.55
N GLU A 415 32.29 8.73 3.60
CA GLU A 415 33.08 9.94 3.88
C GLU A 415 32.33 10.94 4.76
N ALA A 416 31.05 11.21 4.50
CA ALA A 416 30.25 12.11 5.32
C ALA A 416 30.12 11.65 6.78
N ILE A 417 29.89 10.34 7.00
CA ILE A 417 29.82 9.77 8.36
C ILE A 417 31.18 9.90 9.05
N ILE A 418 32.28 9.62 8.34
CA ILE A 418 33.63 9.72 8.89
C ILE A 418 34.00 11.17 9.18
N ASN A 419 33.71 12.11 8.29
CA ASN A 419 33.94 13.54 8.51
C ASN A 419 33.22 14.01 9.78
N CYS A 420 31.97 13.59 10.01
CA CYS A 420 31.24 13.92 11.23
C CYS A 420 31.90 13.31 12.49
N ALA A 421 32.50 12.13 12.38
CA ALA A 421 33.23 11.52 13.49
C ALA A 421 34.58 12.20 13.76
N ASP A 422 35.21 12.76 12.72
CA ASP A 422 36.52 13.40 12.76
C ASP A 422 36.47 14.85 13.23
N HIS A 423 35.27 15.43 13.25
CA HIS A 423 35.01 16.81 13.67
C HIS A 423 33.96 16.85 14.80
N PRO A 424 34.33 16.47 16.05
CA PRO A 424 33.42 16.49 17.19
C PRO A 424 32.76 17.85 17.45
N GLU A 425 33.39 18.94 17.03
CA GLU A 425 32.85 20.30 17.11
C GLU A 425 31.60 20.50 16.25
N TRP A 426 31.37 19.69 15.21
CA TRP A 426 30.14 19.72 14.41
C TRP A 426 28.91 19.19 15.17
N LEU A 427 29.13 18.55 16.32
CA LEU A 427 28.09 18.10 17.24
C LEU A 427 27.70 19.21 18.24
N ASP A 428 28.35 20.36 18.20
CA ASP A 428 27.84 21.54 18.91
C ASP A 428 26.68 22.16 18.13
N LEU A 429 25.51 22.13 18.77
CA LEU A 429 24.23 22.55 18.20
C LEU A 429 23.60 23.68 19.02
N SER A 430 24.36 24.24 19.98
CA SER A 430 23.86 25.20 20.97
C SER A 430 23.36 26.51 20.35
N ASP A 431 23.89 26.89 19.18
CA ASP A 431 23.53 28.08 18.39
C ASP A 431 22.56 27.79 17.23
N ARG A 432 22.21 26.51 17.01
CA ARG A 432 21.36 26.08 15.89
C ARG A 432 19.92 25.82 16.32
N TYR A 433 18.98 26.25 15.48
CA TYR A 433 17.55 26.00 15.64
C TYR A 433 17.06 25.00 14.59
N PHE A 434 16.53 23.87 15.05
CA PHE A 434 16.00 22.81 14.19
C PHE A 434 14.48 22.82 14.19
N VAL A 435 13.87 23.22 13.07
CA VAL A 435 12.42 23.14 12.88
C VAL A 435 12.07 21.73 12.40
N LEU A 436 11.31 20.98 13.20
CA LEU A 436 10.89 19.62 12.85
C LEU A 436 9.41 19.60 12.46
N LEU A 437 9.13 19.56 11.15
CA LEU A 437 7.78 19.36 10.62
C LEU A 437 7.42 17.87 10.74
N GLY A 438 6.68 17.51 11.79
CA GLY A 438 6.45 16.13 12.21
C GLY A 438 7.46 15.67 13.27
N ALA A 439 7.60 16.42 14.37
CA ALA A 439 8.58 16.17 15.43
C ALA A 439 8.48 14.76 16.07
N GLY A 440 7.28 14.20 16.16
CA GLY A 440 7.00 12.86 16.67
C GLY A 440 7.18 11.73 15.66
N SER A 441 7.73 12.01 14.47
CA SER A 441 8.00 11.01 13.43
C SER A 441 9.04 9.98 13.89
N ALA A 442 8.80 8.70 13.56
CA ALA A 442 9.66 7.60 13.99
C ALA A 442 11.09 7.68 13.42
N MET A 443 11.26 8.30 12.25
CA MET A 443 12.54 8.54 11.58
C MET A 443 13.07 9.95 11.82
N GLY A 444 12.34 10.79 12.57
CA GLY A 444 12.77 12.14 12.88
C GLY A 444 13.97 12.17 13.84
N PRO A 445 14.78 13.24 13.80
CA PRO A 445 16.01 13.34 14.59
C PRO A 445 15.79 13.84 16.03
N PHE A 446 14.53 13.96 16.49
CA PHE A 446 14.17 14.62 17.75
C PHE A 446 15.02 14.14 18.94
N GLU A 447 15.05 12.84 19.22
CA GLU A 447 15.78 12.30 20.39
C GLU A 447 17.27 12.66 20.40
N VAL A 448 17.92 12.55 19.24
CA VAL A 448 19.36 12.79 19.11
C VAL A 448 19.68 14.28 19.17
N LEU A 449 18.83 15.13 18.60
CA LEU A 449 18.99 16.58 18.72
C LEU A 449 18.82 17.03 20.18
N MET A 450 17.82 16.48 20.88
CA MET A 450 17.59 16.78 22.29
C MET A 450 18.73 16.28 23.19
N SER A 451 19.32 15.11 22.90
CA SER A 451 20.46 14.60 23.67
C SER A 451 21.76 15.38 23.46
N LEU A 452 21.94 15.98 22.27
CA LEU A 452 23.10 16.80 21.91
C LEU A 452 22.97 18.27 22.32
N GLY A 453 21.85 18.68 22.93
CA GLY A 453 21.65 20.03 23.43
C GLY A 453 21.16 21.03 22.39
N ALA A 454 20.53 20.58 21.30
CA ALA A 454 20.02 21.46 20.25
C ALA A 454 18.77 22.26 20.69
N ASN A 455 18.48 23.36 19.98
CA ASN A 455 17.21 24.07 20.10
C ASN A 455 16.21 23.54 19.06
N VAL A 456 15.20 22.79 19.51
CA VAL A 456 14.22 22.15 18.64
C VAL A 456 12.92 22.93 18.60
N ILE A 457 12.51 23.39 17.42
CA ILE A 457 11.18 23.96 17.17
C ILE A 457 10.27 22.84 16.65
N ALA A 458 9.41 22.33 17.51
CA ALA A 458 8.57 21.16 17.23
C ALA A 458 7.23 21.57 16.60
N ILE A 459 6.92 21.00 15.44
CA ILE A 459 5.59 21.06 14.81
C ILE A 459 5.03 19.65 14.75
N ASP A 460 3.92 19.41 15.44
CA ASP A 460 3.17 18.15 15.39
C ASP A 460 1.69 18.38 15.74
N LEU A 461 0.87 17.36 15.52
CA LEU A 461 -0.57 17.37 15.71
C LEU A 461 -0.96 17.83 17.13
N ASP A 462 -2.06 18.57 17.19
CA ASP A 462 -2.75 19.05 18.38
C ASP A 462 -3.41 17.90 19.18
N ARG A 463 -2.58 16.98 19.68
CA ARG A 463 -3.01 15.80 20.44
C ARG A 463 -2.25 15.75 21.77
N PRO A 464 -2.94 15.79 22.92
CA PRO A 464 -2.28 15.87 24.23
C PRO A 464 -1.20 14.79 24.46
N PHE A 465 -1.45 13.55 24.03
CA PHE A 465 -0.50 12.45 24.22
C PHE A 465 0.82 12.62 23.44
N ILE A 466 0.80 13.33 22.29
CA ILE A 466 2.02 13.63 21.52
C ILE A 466 2.86 14.63 22.30
N TRP A 467 2.23 15.70 22.79
CA TRP A 467 2.89 16.78 23.51
C TRP A 467 3.40 16.36 24.88
N LYS A 468 2.62 15.56 25.61
CA LYS A 468 3.09 14.89 26.83
C LYS A 468 4.42 14.16 26.57
N ARG A 469 4.46 13.31 25.55
CA ARG A 469 5.66 12.54 25.19
C ARG A 469 6.83 13.45 24.78
N LEU A 470 6.60 14.45 23.92
CA LEU A 470 7.69 15.33 23.43
C LEU A 470 8.25 16.22 24.54
N ILE A 471 7.37 16.80 25.37
CA ILE A 471 7.77 17.71 26.45
C ILE A 471 8.45 16.95 27.59
N GLU A 472 7.94 15.78 27.99
CA GLU A 472 8.61 14.93 28.98
C GLU A 472 10.00 14.49 28.51
N ARG A 473 10.15 14.13 27.24
CA ARG A 473 11.47 13.80 26.66
C ARG A 473 12.39 15.02 26.63
N ALA A 474 11.86 16.20 26.33
CA ALA A 474 12.65 17.41 26.33
C ALA A 474 13.15 17.79 27.73
N ARG A 475 12.30 17.69 28.76
CA ARG A 475 12.72 17.89 30.17
C ARG A 475 13.85 16.93 30.55
N ASN A 476 13.73 15.66 30.16
CA ASN A 476 14.74 14.62 30.40
C ASN A 476 15.91 14.65 29.40
N SER A 477 16.28 15.81 28.87
CA SER A 477 17.35 15.96 27.89
C SER A 477 18.21 17.20 28.17
N SER A 478 19.22 17.45 27.33
CA SER A 478 20.06 18.65 27.43
C SER A 478 19.62 19.79 26.51
N GLY A 479 18.72 19.53 25.56
CA GLY A 479 18.24 20.49 24.59
C GLY A 479 17.08 21.35 25.08
N SER A 480 16.58 22.21 24.20
CA SER A 480 15.36 23.00 24.44
C SER A 480 14.30 22.68 23.39
N ILE A 481 13.03 22.80 23.76
CA ILE A 481 11.90 22.64 22.83
C ILE A 481 11.03 23.90 22.82
N THR A 482 10.73 24.39 21.63
CA THR A 482 9.79 25.48 21.35
C THR A 482 8.65 24.95 20.48
N PHE A 483 7.40 25.28 20.80
CA PHE A 483 6.24 24.72 20.10
C PHE A 483 5.06 25.69 20.06
N PRO A 484 4.16 25.58 19.06
CA PRO A 484 2.99 26.44 18.97
C PRO A 484 1.94 26.03 20.01
N MET A 485 1.22 27.01 20.53
CA MET A 485 0.11 26.83 21.46
C MET A 485 -1.08 27.69 21.04
N SER A 486 -2.27 27.18 21.34
CA SER A 486 -3.56 27.86 21.14
C SER A 486 -3.82 29.00 22.14
N LYS A 487 -3.11 29.02 23.27
CA LYS A 487 -3.14 30.07 24.29
C LYS A 487 -1.78 30.21 24.96
N GLU A 488 -1.56 31.31 25.68
CA GLU A 488 -0.29 31.57 26.37
C GLU A 488 0.04 30.49 27.40
N GLN A 489 1.31 30.09 27.46
CA GLN A 489 1.78 29.06 28.38
C GLN A 489 1.54 29.44 29.84
N SER A 490 1.69 30.73 30.20
CA SER A 490 1.42 31.26 31.54
C SER A 490 -0.05 31.17 31.97
N LYS A 491 -0.98 30.95 31.02
CA LYS A 491 -2.43 30.78 31.26
C LYS A 491 -2.84 29.30 31.38
N CYS A 492 -1.88 28.37 31.42
CA CYS A 492 -2.15 26.96 31.69
C CYS A 492 -1.94 26.70 33.18
N ALA A 493 -2.96 26.19 33.87
CA ALA A 493 -2.91 25.92 35.30
C ALA A 493 -2.00 24.72 35.64
N ASN A 494 -1.85 23.77 34.71
CA ASN A 494 -1.05 22.57 34.86
C ASN A 494 -0.57 22.02 33.51
N ASP A 495 0.25 20.98 33.57
CA ASP A 495 0.81 20.30 32.40
C ASP A 495 -0.25 19.70 31.48
N ASP A 496 -1.33 19.11 32.00
CA ASP A 496 -2.39 18.52 31.16
C ASP A 496 -3.10 19.56 30.30
N GLU A 497 -3.35 20.75 30.88
CA GLU A 497 -3.89 21.88 30.15
C GLU A 497 -2.88 22.44 29.12
N MET A 498 -1.59 22.48 29.46
CA MET A 498 -0.54 22.84 28.51
C MET A 498 -0.50 21.85 27.35
N TYR A 499 -0.55 20.53 27.60
CA TYR A 499 -0.56 19.50 26.57
C TYR A 499 -1.79 19.60 25.67
N ALA A 500 -2.96 19.91 26.24
CA ALA A 500 -4.19 20.14 25.48
C ALA A 500 -4.16 21.40 24.62
N ALA A 501 -3.45 22.45 25.07
CA ALA A 501 -3.29 23.69 24.34
C ALA A 501 -2.18 23.63 23.26
N SER A 502 -1.32 22.62 23.29
CA SER A 502 -0.11 22.51 22.46
C SER A 502 -0.36 21.88 21.09
N GLY A 503 0.42 22.36 20.11
CA GLY A 503 0.47 21.83 18.77
C GLY A 503 -0.41 22.53 17.76
N CYS A 504 -0.36 22.01 16.54
CA CYS A 504 -1.05 22.58 15.39
C CYS A 504 -1.23 21.51 14.31
N ASN A 505 -1.95 21.84 13.24
CA ASN A 505 -2.22 20.90 12.17
C ASN A 505 -1.73 21.42 10.81
N LEU A 506 -0.75 20.70 10.22
CA LEU A 506 -0.16 21.00 8.91
C LEU A 506 -1.17 21.02 7.75
N PHE A 507 -2.41 20.56 7.91
CA PHE A 507 -3.43 20.72 6.87
C PHE A 507 -4.23 21.99 7.06
N THR A 508 -4.74 22.20 8.27
CA THR A 508 -5.71 23.26 8.53
C THR A 508 -5.07 24.59 8.90
N GLU A 509 -3.81 24.59 9.29
CA GLU A 509 -3.13 25.75 9.88
C GLU A 509 -1.81 26.08 9.17
N THR A 510 -1.54 25.53 7.99
CA THR A 510 -0.30 25.77 7.21
C THR A 510 0.10 27.24 7.11
N PRO A 511 -0.81 28.18 6.73
CA PRO A 511 -0.45 29.60 6.63
C PRO A 511 -0.06 30.21 7.98
N ILE A 512 -0.74 29.80 9.06
CA ILE A 512 -0.49 30.29 10.43
C ILE A 512 0.85 29.73 10.96
N ILE A 513 1.16 28.47 10.67
CA ILE A 513 2.45 27.85 11.01
C ILE A 513 3.59 28.58 10.30
N ARG A 514 3.43 28.88 8.99
CA ARG A 514 4.39 29.68 8.21
C ARG A 514 4.62 31.04 8.85
N ASP A 515 3.54 31.79 9.14
CA ASP A 515 3.63 33.12 9.75
C ASP A 515 4.32 33.08 11.11
N TRP A 516 3.99 32.09 11.94
CA TRP A 516 4.61 31.92 13.25
C TRP A 516 6.11 31.64 13.14
N LEU A 517 6.53 30.71 12.28
CA LEU A 517 7.94 30.36 12.07
C LEU A 517 8.76 31.50 11.46
N VAL A 518 8.19 32.29 10.55
CA VAL A 518 8.87 33.46 9.96
C VAL A 518 9.21 34.48 11.06
N ASN A 519 8.33 34.68 12.03
CA ASN A 519 8.51 35.67 13.10
C ASN A 519 9.25 35.13 14.34
N LEU A 520 9.37 33.81 14.48
CA LEU A 520 10.02 33.17 15.62
C LEU A 520 11.55 33.35 15.56
N TYR A 521 12.16 33.76 16.67
CA TYR A 521 13.62 34.00 16.79
C TYR A 521 14.21 34.78 15.60
N PRO A 522 13.88 36.08 15.43
CA PRO A 522 14.39 36.88 14.32
C PRO A 522 15.92 36.86 14.23
N GLY A 523 16.45 36.70 13.01
CA GLY A 523 17.89 36.65 12.75
C GLY A 523 18.58 35.30 13.04
N SER A 524 17.92 34.38 13.75
CA SER A 524 18.50 33.06 14.03
C SER A 524 18.40 32.11 12.83
N PRO A 525 19.47 31.34 12.50
CA PRO A 525 19.47 30.41 11.39
C PRO A 525 18.61 29.18 11.70
N PHE A 526 17.76 28.79 10.74
CA PHE A 526 16.87 27.63 10.88
C PHE A 526 17.32 26.48 9.98
N THR A 527 17.39 25.28 10.54
CA THR A 527 17.43 24.03 9.76
C THR A 527 16.04 23.41 9.79
N VAL A 528 15.33 23.39 8.66
CA VAL A 528 13.94 22.92 8.56
C VAL A 528 13.91 21.50 8.01
N GLY A 529 13.53 20.55 8.86
CA GLY A 529 13.41 19.15 8.51
C GLY A 529 11.97 18.72 8.26
N SER A 530 11.73 18.10 7.09
CA SER A 530 10.40 17.59 6.68
C SER A 530 10.27 16.10 6.98
N TYR A 531 9.73 15.75 8.14
CA TYR A 531 9.65 14.36 8.65
C TYR A 531 8.22 13.80 8.75
N ALA A 532 7.19 14.63 8.57
CA ALA A 532 5.80 14.19 8.60
C ALA A 532 5.50 13.23 7.44
N TYR A 533 4.89 12.08 7.77
CA TYR A 533 4.59 11.01 6.82
C TYR A 533 3.17 10.49 7.03
N LEU A 534 2.44 10.31 5.93
CA LEU A 534 1.09 9.76 5.90
C LEU A 534 0.94 8.76 4.75
N ASN A 535 -0.14 7.97 4.74
CA ASN A 535 -0.40 6.99 3.70
C ASN A 535 -1.21 7.57 2.54
N GLY A 536 -0.87 7.17 1.32
CA GLY A 536 -1.68 7.45 0.12
C GLY A 536 -1.85 8.94 -0.17
N ALA A 537 -3.08 9.36 -0.46
CA ALA A 537 -3.38 10.73 -0.89
C ALA A 537 -3.03 11.82 0.15
N LEU A 538 -3.15 11.49 1.45
CA LEU A 538 -2.80 12.41 2.53
C LEU A 538 -1.29 12.73 2.55
N HIS A 539 -0.44 11.85 2.02
CA HIS A 539 1.00 12.09 1.97
C HIS A 539 1.36 13.24 1.03
N VAL A 540 0.65 13.37 -0.10
CA VAL A 540 0.85 14.46 -1.05
C VAL A 540 0.42 15.78 -0.42
N GLN A 541 -0.72 15.80 0.29
CA GLN A 541 -1.19 16.98 1.02
C GLN A 541 -0.17 17.43 2.07
N VAL A 542 0.35 16.51 2.91
CA VAL A 542 1.30 16.91 3.96
C VAL A 542 2.63 17.37 3.37
N SER A 543 3.06 16.74 2.28
CA SER A 543 4.28 17.16 1.57
C SER A 543 4.15 18.55 0.97
N LEU A 544 2.98 18.88 0.40
CA LEU A 544 2.70 20.21 -0.14
C LEU A 544 2.57 21.28 0.96
N ALA A 545 2.00 20.94 2.12
CA ALA A 545 1.96 21.84 3.26
C ALA A 545 3.35 22.17 3.80
N MET A 546 4.20 21.13 3.98
CA MET A 546 5.60 21.32 4.38
C MET A 546 6.39 22.09 3.33
N ASP A 547 6.15 21.82 2.04
CA ASP A 547 6.78 22.57 0.94
C ASP A 547 6.54 24.08 1.05
N ALA A 548 5.30 24.49 1.34
CA ALA A 548 4.93 25.90 1.47
C ALA A 548 5.65 26.60 2.61
N ILE A 549 5.75 25.92 3.75
CA ILE A 549 6.50 26.41 4.90
C ILE A 549 8.00 26.49 4.54
N CYS A 550 8.58 25.45 3.96
CA CYS A 550 10.00 25.44 3.57
C CYS A 550 10.33 26.54 2.55
N ARG A 551 9.49 26.72 1.52
CA ARG A 551 9.66 27.77 0.50
C ARG A 551 9.73 29.15 1.15
N ASP A 552 8.70 29.48 1.92
CA ASP A 552 8.56 30.82 2.48
C ASP A 552 9.65 31.09 3.54
N LEU A 553 10.07 30.09 4.32
CA LEU A 553 11.21 30.24 5.23
C LEU A 553 12.53 30.45 4.50
N CYS A 554 12.76 29.78 3.36
CA CYS A 554 13.96 30.02 2.53
C CYS A 554 13.94 31.41 1.87
N GLU A 555 12.75 31.91 1.51
CA GLU A 555 12.61 33.20 0.81
C GLU A 555 12.59 34.40 1.77
N GLN A 556 12.06 34.24 2.98
CA GLN A 556 11.84 35.35 3.92
C GLN A 556 12.86 35.40 5.07
N ARG A 557 13.59 34.30 5.35
CA ARG A 557 14.62 34.26 6.39
C ARG A 557 15.99 34.02 5.77
N LYS A 558 17.01 34.68 6.34
CA LYS A 558 18.42 34.44 5.97
C LYS A 558 18.93 33.15 6.61
N ASN A 559 19.87 32.49 5.94
CA ASN A 559 20.57 31.30 6.45
C ASN A 559 19.63 30.13 6.82
N THR A 560 18.53 29.97 6.08
CA THR A 560 17.66 28.79 6.20
C THR A 560 18.28 27.62 5.45
N SER A 561 18.36 26.47 6.11
CA SER A 561 18.79 25.21 5.53
C SER A 561 17.63 24.22 5.53
N LEU A 562 17.58 23.30 4.56
CA LEU A 562 16.54 22.27 4.47
C LEU A 562 17.12 20.88 4.71
N ALA A 563 16.36 20.04 5.40
CA ALA A 563 16.69 18.64 5.64
C ALA A 563 15.56 17.70 5.20
N TYR A 564 15.90 16.70 4.40
CA TYR A 564 14.97 15.68 3.91
C TYR A 564 15.56 14.28 4.08
N LEU A 565 14.67 13.31 4.31
CA LEU A 565 14.98 11.89 4.19
C LEU A 565 14.40 11.38 2.88
N CYS A 566 15.27 11.26 1.87
CA CYS A 566 14.91 10.70 0.58
C CYS A 566 14.68 9.20 0.71
N THR A 567 13.75 8.69 -0.09
CA THR A 567 13.46 7.24 -0.14
C THR A 567 14.38 6.58 -1.16
N PRO A 568 14.85 5.34 -0.94
CA PRO A 568 15.58 4.60 -1.96
C PRO A 568 14.64 4.09 -3.05
N THR A 569 13.31 4.20 -2.84
CA THR A 569 12.29 3.71 -3.77
C THR A 569 11.75 4.79 -4.71
N ASP A 570 12.63 5.66 -5.20
CA ASP A 570 12.34 6.69 -6.21
C ASP A 570 13.37 6.59 -7.35
N LEU A 571 13.21 7.40 -8.40
CA LEU A 571 14.21 7.57 -9.46
C LEU A 571 15.29 8.55 -9.00
N HIS A 572 16.53 8.09 -8.98
CA HIS A 572 17.70 8.86 -8.57
C HIS A 572 18.79 8.81 -9.64
N LEU A 573 19.50 9.92 -9.81
CA LEU A 573 20.81 9.88 -10.44
C LEU A 573 21.76 9.13 -9.51
N ILE A 574 22.62 8.31 -10.08
CA ILE A 574 23.58 7.48 -9.35
C ILE A 574 24.99 7.67 -9.92
N PRO A 575 26.03 7.43 -9.11
CA PRO A 575 27.40 7.35 -9.62
C PRO A 575 27.55 6.24 -10.66
N LYS A 576 28.51 6.39 -11.58
CA LYS A 576 28.79 5.37 -12.61
C LYS A 576 29.19 4.04 -11.96
N GLU A 577 29.91 4.10 -10.85
CA GLU A 577 30.37 2.96 -10.07
C GLU A 577 29.20 2.12 -9.55
N ALA A 578 28.08 2.76 -9.21
CA ALA A 578 26.88 2.07 -8.77
C ALA A 578 26.19 1.33 -9.92
N HIS A 579 26.13 1.96 -11.10
CA HIS A 579 25.62 1.35 -12.33
C HIS A 579 26.46 0.15 -12.79
N ASP A 580 27.78 0.31 -12.81
CA ASP A 580 28.73 -0.74 -13.18
C ASP A 580 28.64 -1.92 -12.20
N ALA A 581 28.51 -1.65 -10.90
CA ALA A 581 28.31 -2.68 -9.87
C ALA A 581 26.99 -3.45 -10.08
N ALA A 582 25.88 -2.75 -10.38
CA ALA A 582 24.62 -3.40 -10.71
C ALA A 582 24.73 -4.30 -11.95
N LEU A 583 25.49 -3.85 -12.98
CA LEU A 583 25.77 -4.64 -14.17
C LEU A 583 26.61 -5.89 -13.86
N ALA A 584 27.65 -5.76 -13.05
CA ALA A 584 28.46 -6.88 -12.60
C ALA A 584 27.63 -7.90 -11.80
N ASN A 585 26.86 -7.42 -10.82
CA ASN A 585 25.96 -8.25 -10.03
C ASN A 585 24.92 -8.94 -10.92
N TYR A 586 24.37 -8.27 -11.94
CA TYR A 586 23.46 -8.93 -12.87
C TYR A 586 24.13 -10.07 -13.64
N LYS A 587 25.36 -9.88 -14.13
CA LYS A 587 26.12 -10.93 -14.84
C LYS A 587 26.36 -12.16 -13.96
N GLU A 588 26.54 -11.98 -12.65
CA GLU A 588 26.67 -13.09 -11.69
C GLU A 588 25.32 -13.72 -11.36
N PHE A 589 24.34 -12.93 -10.90
CA PHE A 589 23.04 -13.42 -10.43
C PHE A 589 22.22 -14.07 -11.52
N SER A 590 22.31 -13.58 -12.76
CA SER A 590 21.59 -14.18 -13.90
C SER A 590 21.96 -15.63 -14.17
N LYS A 591 23.11 -16.10 -13.67
CA LYS A 591 23.59 -17.49 -13.78
C LYS A 591 23.15 -18.37 -12.61
N LYS A 592 22.59 -17.81 -11.52
CA LYS A 592 22.17 -18.59 -10.36
C LYS A 592 20.93 -19.44 -10.70
N PRO A 593 20.89 -20.74 -10.35
CA PRO A 593 19.78 -21.64 -10.67
C PRO A 593 18.40 -21.09 -10.27
N PHE A 594 18.30 -20.54 -9.06
CA PHE A 594 17.08 -19.89 -8.59
C PHE A 594 16.63 -18.74 -9.50
N CYS A 595 17.56 -17.87 -9.92
CA CYS A 595 17.24 -16.73 -10.77
C CYS A 595 16.85 -17.16 -12.20
N MET A 596 17.47 -18.24 -12.72
CA MET A 596 17.06 -18.83 -13.99
C MET A 596 15.64 -19.40 -13.93
N LEU A 597 15.33 -20.15 -12.87
CA LEU A 597 13.99 -20.69 -12.62
C LEU A 597 12.94 -19.58 -12.49
N MET A 598 13.22 -18.56 -11.68
CA MET A 598 12.28 -17.45 -11.48
C MET A 598 12.02 -16.65 -12.76
N LYS A 599 13.03 -16.49 -13.63
CA LYS A 599 12.82 -15.87 -14.95
C LYS A 599 11.98 -16.75 -15.89
N LEU A 600 12.18 -18.07 -15.85
CA LEU A 600 11.40 -19.02 -16.63
C LEU A 600 9.92 -18.97 -16.23
N LEU A 601 9.64 -18.97 -14.92
CA LEU A 601 8.27 -18.96 -14.38
C LEU A 601 7.59 -17.58 -14.46
N GLY A 602 8.33 -16.51 -14.21
CA GLY A 602 7.82 -15.15 -14.05
C GLY A 602 7.86 -14.27 -15.31
N GLY A 603 8.54 -14.73 -16.37
CA GLY A 603 8.74 -13.97 -17.60
C GLY A 603 9.34 -12.58 -17.36
N LYS A 604 8.90 -11.58 -18.13
CA LYS A 604 9.44 -10.20 -18.08
C LYS A 604 9.09 -9.40 -16.82
N LYS A 605 8.28 -9.95 -15.91
CA LYS A 605 7.79 -9.22 -14.72
C LYS A 605 8.66 -9.41 -13.47
N ILE A 606 9.40 -10.51 -13.38
CA ILE A 606 10.23 -10.87 -12.23
C ILE A 606 11.71 -10.74 -12.62
N LEU A 607 12.57 -10.35 -11.66
CA LEU A 607 14.02 -10.20 -11.86
C LEU A 607 14.39 -9.30 -13.07
N LYS A 608 13.74 -8.13 -13.15
CA LYS A 608 14.03 -7.10 -14.15
C LYS A 608 15.40 -6.48 -13.85
N LYS A 609 16.25 -6.34 -14.87
CA LYS A 609 17.57 -5.69 -14.76
C LYS A 609 17.47 -4.32 -14.09
N ASN A 610 18.32 -4.05 -13.11
CA ASN A 610 18.42 -2.74 -12.45
C ASN A 610 19.29 -1.71 -13.23
N ILE A 611 19.61 -2.02 -14.48
CA ILE A 611 20.54 -1.24 -15.31
C ILE A 611 19.74 -0.59 -16.45
N ARG A 612 20.01 0.68 -16.70
CA ARG A 612 19.44 1.46 -17.81
C ARG A 612 20.55 2.13 -18.61
N ALA A 613 20.25 2.50 -19.85
CA ALA A 613 21.20 3.28 -20.65
C ALA A 613 21.40 4.66 -19.99
N PRO A 614 22.63 5.19 -19.98
CA PRO A 614 22.87 6.54 -19.51
C PRO A 614 22.14 7.55 -20.41
N VAL A 615 21.89 8.75 -19.87
CA VAL A 615 21.26 9.85 -20.57
C VAL A 615 22.30 10.94 -20.79
N SER A 616 22.57 11.27 -22.05
CA SER A 616 23.44 12.39 -22.41
C SER A 616 22.76 13.72 -22.09
N GLY A 617 23.49 14.64 -21.47
CA GLY A 617 23.02 16.00 -21.19
C GLY A 617 24.14 17.01 -21.00
N ALA A 618 23.78 18.26 -20.72
CA ALA A 618 24.74 19.29 -20.34
C ALA A 618 25.44 18.88 -19.04
N GLY A 619 26.73 18.54 -19.13
CA GLY A 619 27.51 17.96 -18.03
C GLY A 619 27.99 16.53 -18.24
N GLY A 620 27.61 15.88 -19.35
CA GLY A 620 28.10 14.56 -19.74
C GLY A 620 27.02 13.47 -19.68
N GLU A 621 27.45 12.23 -19.44
CA GLU A 621 26.56 11.08 -19.32
C GLU A 621 26.05 10.94 -17.88
N PHE A 622 24.73 10.93 -17.72
CA PHE A 622 24.08 10.72 -16.42
C PHE A 622 23.55 9.30 -16.29
N TYR A 623 23.91 8.64 -15.19
CA TYR A 623 23.42 7.31 -14.83
C TYR A 623 22.29 7.44 -13.80
N TYR A 624 21.30 6.55 -13.87
CA TYR A 624 20.16 6.59 -12.97
C TYR A 624 19.58 5.20 -12.68
N VAL A 625 18.86 5.08 -11.57
CA VAL A 625 18.23 3.84 -11.10
C VAL A 625 16.70 3.93 -11.11
N ASP A 626 16.03 2.84 -11.51
CA ASP A 626 14.58 2.64 -11.38
C ASP A 626 14.24 2.01 -10.02
N GLY A 627 14.26 2.83 -8.97
CA GLY A 627 13.91 2.42 -7.61
C GLY A 627 12.39 2.36 -7.34
N ILE A 628 11.55 2.74 -8.30
CA ILE A 628 10.11 2.90 -8.05
C ILE A 628 9.48 1.57 -7.62
N SER A 629 8.84 1.59 -6.45
CA SER A 629 7.98 0.48 -5.99
C SER A 629 6.53 0.75 -6.38
N VAL A 630 5.99 -0.06 -7.29
CA VAL A 630 4.59 0.00 -7.68
C VAL A 630 3.71 -0.32 -6.46
N ALA A 631 4.16 -1.16 -5.54
CA ALA A 631 3.40 -1.47 -4.33
C ALA A 631 3.11 -0.23 -3.46
N GLN A 632 4.02 0.74 -3.39
CA GLN A 632 3.81 2.00 -2.66
C GLN A 632 2.84 2.96 -3.36
N GLY A 633 2.77 2.87 -4.69
CA GLY A 633 1.76 3.54 -5.52
C GLY A 633 2.07 5.00 -5.89
N PRO A 634 1.26 5.58 -6.79
CA PRO A 634 1.58 6.86 -7.43
C PRO A 634 1.58 8.06 -6.48
N ASN A 635 0.74 8.06 -5.44
CA ASN A 635 0.68 9.18 -4.48
C ASN A 635 1.94 9.26 -3.61
N TYR A 636 2.54 8.11 -3.26
CA TYR A 636 3.81 8.11 -2.54
C TYR A 636 4.94 8.67 -3.42
N ALA A 637 5.02 8.21 -4.67
CA ALA A 637 6.01 8.71 -5.62
C ALA A 637 5.86 10.22 -5.88
N MET A 638 4.62 10.71 -6.05
CA MET A 638 4.36 12.14 -6.21
C MET A 638 4.80 12.95 -4.98
N ALA A 639 4.44 12.51 -3.77
CA ALA A 639 4.83 13.18 -2.53
C ALA A 639 6.37 13.32 -2.40
N LYS A 640 7.10 12.24 -2.67
CA LYS A 640 8.58 12.23 -2.64
C LYS A 640 9.18 13.07 -3.77
N ARG A 641 8.59 13.04 -4.96
CA ARG A 641 9.03 13.87 -6.08
C ARG A 641 8.88 15.36 -5.80
N MET A 642 7.80 15.78 -5.12
CA MET A 642 7.63 17.17 -4.69
C MET A 642 8.72 17.62 -3.71
N GLN A 643 9.12 16.74 -2.77
CA GLN A 643 10.26 17.00 -1.87
C GLN A 643 11.56 17.18 -2.66
N HIS A 644 11.82 16.33 -3.67
CA HIS A 644 13.00 16.48 -4.53
C HIS A 644 12.98 17.78 -5.33
N TRP A 645 11.83 18.15 -5.90
CA TRP A 645 11.67 19.40 -6.64
C TRP A 645 11.99 20.61 -5.74
N ARG A 646 11.49 20.65 -4.50
CA ARG A 646 11.84 21.71 -3.55
C ARG A 646 13.32 21.74 -3.24
N ALA A 647 13.92 20.58 -2.97
CA ALA A 647 15.32 20.48 -2.62
C ALA A 647 16.21 21.11 -3.70
N ILE A 648 16.02 20.75 -4.97
CA ILE A 648 16.84 21.31 -6.06
C ILE A 648 16.55 22.79 -6.33
N ILE A 649 15.30 23.25 -6.16
CA ILE A 649 14.94 24.67 -6.31
C ILE A 649 15.58 25.51 -5.20
N SER A 650 15.50 25.06 -3.95
CA SER A 650 16.08 25.80 -2.81
C SER A 650 17.60 25.83 -2.87
N HIS A 651 18.22 24.73 -3.28
CA HIS A 651 19.66 24.65 -3.52
C HIS A 651 20.10 25.63 -4.63
N SER A 652 19.40 25.65 -5.78
CA SER A 652 19.71 26.61 -6.86
C SER A 652 19.49 28.07 -6.46
N LYS A 653 18.72 28.33 -5.41
CA LYS A 653 18.50 29.67 -4.82
C LYS A 653 19.50 30.02 -3.70
N GLY A 654 20.53 29.21 -3.48
CA GLY A 654 21.59 29.52 -2.51
C GLY A 654 21.32 29.06 -1.08
N ASN A 655 20.36 28.18 -0.84
CA ASN A 655 20.15 27.56 0.48
C ASN A 655 20.93 26.25 0.59
N VAL A 656 21.42 25.92 1.80
CA VAL A 656 21.99 24.60 2.07
C VAL A 656 20.86 23.57 2.13
N VAL A 657 21.03 22.43 1.45
CA VAL A 657 20.00 21.39 1.37
C VAL A 657 20.61 20.00 1.60
N SER A 658 20.40 19.45 2.79
CA SER A 658 20.74 18.06 3.13
C SER A 658 19.58 17.14 2.71
N SER A 659 19.69 16.47 1.57
CA SER A 659 18.62 15.64 1.01
C SER A 659 19.11 14.24 0.64
N ASN A 660 19.53 13.49 1.65
CA ASN A 660 20.22 12.22 1.50
C ASN A 660 19.25 11.03 1.46
N VAL A 661 19.59 9.99 0.69
CA VAL A 661 18.80 8.76 0.58
C VAL A 661 19.00 7.91 1.82
N ALA A 662 17.91 7.67 2.56
CA ALA A 662 17.90 6.78 3.70
C ALA A 662 17.71 5.31 3.26
N PRO A 663 18.20 4.33 4.04
CA PRO A 663 18.09 2.94 3.64
C PRO A 663 16.67 2.38 3.81
N SER A 664 16.42 1.24 3.15
CA SER A 664 15.27 0.41 3.48
C SER A 664 15.32 0.00 4.96
N THR A 665 14.39 0.55 5.73
CA THR A 665 14.38 0.44 7.19
C THR A 665 13.21 -0.44 7.65
N SER A 666 13.46 -1.37 8.56
CA SER A 666 12.44 -2.26 9.14
C SER A 666 11.61 -1.56 10.23
N THR A 667 10.97 -0.44 9.89
CA THR A 667 10.10 0.27 10.84
C THR A 667 8.86 -0.57 11.17
N ALA A 668 8.30 -0.38 12.36
CA ALA A 668 7.02 -0.97 12.76
C ALA A 668 5.92 -0.73 11.71
N SER A 669 5.96 0.43 11.03
CA SER A 669 4.99 0.81 10.02
C SER A 669 5.11 0.04 8.68
N VAL A 670 6.28 -0.53 8.39
CA VAL A 670 6.52 -1.36 7.20
C VAL A 670 6.27 -2.83 7.51
N VAL A 671 6.79 -3.34 8.63
CA VAL A 671 6.70 -4.77 8.99
C VAL A 671 5.29 -5.23 9.38
N GLN A 672 4.40 -4.29 9.74
CA GLN A 672 2.98 -4.59 9.94
C GLN A 672 2.29 -5.17 8.68
N ASN A 673 2.85 -4.95 7.49
CA ASN A 673 2.47 -5.70 6.30
C ASN A 673 3.31 -6.98 6.19
N ARG A 674 2.69 -8.13 6.49
CA ARG A 674 3.35 -9.45 6.53
C ARG A 674 4.08 -9.80 5.23
N THR A 675 3.53 -9.46 4.07
CA THR A 675 4.17 -9.76 2.78
C THR A 675 5.46 -8.96 2.61
N PHE A 676 5.48 -7.69 3.02
CA PHE A 676 6.70 -6.88 3.00
C PHE A 676 7.72 -7.39 4.02
N ALA A 677 7.29 -7.76 5.22
CA ALA A 677 8.19 -8.36 6.22
C ALA A 677 8.87 -9.63 5.68
N TRP A 678 8.12 -10.55 5.07
CA TRP A 678 8.68 -11.75 4.45
C TRP A 678 9.62 -11.44 3.29
N ALA A 679 9.28 -10.43 2.47
CA ALA A 679 10.16 -9.99 1.40
C ALA A 679 11.48 -9.43 1.95
N TYR A 680 11.45 -8.67 3.04
CA TYR A 680 12.66 -8.10 3.67
C TYR A 680 13.61 -9.18 4.17
N GLU A 681 13.09 -10.27 4.73
CA GLU A 681 13.91 -11.42 5.15
C GLU A 681 14.54 -12.19 3.98
N GLY A 682 13.90 -12.17 2.81
CA GLY A 682 14.44 -12.80 1.59
C GLY A 682 15.38 -11.92 0.78
N MET A 683 15.26 -10.59 0.89
CA MET A 683 16.04 -9.62 0.12
C MET A 683 17.56 -9.77 0.24
N PRO A 684 18.15 -10.11 1.41
CA PRO A 684 19.60 -10.32 1.55
C PRO A 684 20.20 -11.39 0.63
N TYR A 685 19.38 -12.28 0.03
CA TYR A 685 19.86 -13.17 -1.04
C TYR A 685 20.40 -12.40 -2.24
N PHE A 686 19.79 -11.26 -2.58
CA PHE A 686 20.20 -10.38 -3.66
C PHE A 686 21.24 -9.40 -3.12
N THR A 687 22.52 -9.77 -3.16
CA THR A 687 23.59 -8.86 -2.72
C THR A 687 23.62 -7.59 -3.59
N PRO A 688 23.94 -6.41 -3.02
CA PRO A 688 24.38 -6.17 -1.65
C PRO A 688 23.27 -5.65 -0.71
N TYR A 689 22.04 -6.19 -0.77
CA TYR A 689 20.96 -5.72 0.11
C TYR A 689 21.28 -5.90 1.60
N GLU A 690 21.00 -4.86 2.39
CA GLU A 690 20.88 -4.92 3.86
C GLU A 690 19.66 -4.09 4.29
N ILE A 691 18.86 -4.66 5.19
CA ILE A 691 17.71 -3.99 5.79
C ILE A 691 18.13 -3.47 7.16
N PHE A 692 17.97 -2.17 7.39
CA PHE A 692 18.50 -1.49 8.56
C PHE A 692 17.44 -1.30 9.65
N ALA A 693 17.90 -1.32 10.90
CA ALA A 693 17.07 -0.96 12.05
C ALA A 693 16.82 0.57 12.06
N PRO A 694 15.65 1.05 12.53
CA PRO A 694 15.35 2.48 12.62
C PRO A 694 16.39 3.30 13.37
N GLU A 695 16.98 2.72 14.42
CA GLU A 695 18.03 3.33 15.24
C GLU A 695 19.28 3.58 14.41
N THR A 696 19.72 2.59 13.62
CA THR A 696 20.86 2.74 12.70
C THR A 696 20.59 3.81 11.68
N SER A 697 19.45 3.73 11.00
CA SER A 697 19.07 4.70 9.98
C SER A 697 19.02 6.12 10.54
N LYS A 698 18.46 6.33 11.74
CA LYS A 698 18.45 7.66 12.39
C LYS A 698 19.87 8.17 12.65
N SER A 699 20.72 7.38 13.30
CA SER A 699 22.07 7.81 13.65
C SER A 699 22.91 8.17 12.43
N VAL A 700 22.90 7.33 11.38
CA VAL A 700 23.69 7.61 10.17
C VAL A 700 23.15 8.81 9.40
N MET A 701 21.82 8.96 9.31
CA MET A 701 21.23 10.09 8.61
C MET A 701 21.51 11.42 9.31
N ILE A 702 21.65 11.41 10.63
CA ILE A 702 22.02 12.60 11.41
C ILE A 702 23.49 12.93 11.25
N ALA A 703 24.38 11.93 11.25
CA ALA A 703 25.80 12.14 10.99
C ALA A 703 26.02 12.80 9.61
N ILE A 704 25.32 12.31 8.57
CA ILE A 704 25.38 12.90 7.24
C ILE A 704 24.78 14.33 7.22
N LEU A 705 23.67 14.56 7.93
CA LEU A 705 23.10 15.91 8.07
C LEU A 705 24.10 16.89 8.69
N PHE A 706 24.82 16.48 9.75
CA PHE A 706 25.82 17.35 10.38
C PHE A 706 27.02 17.61 9.48
N ASN A 707 27.48 16.62 8.71
CA ASN A 707 28.45 16.88 7.65
C ASN A 707 27.91 17.93 6.66
N ASP A 708 26.68 17.78 6.19
CA ASP A 708 26.12 18.68 5.16
C ASP A 708 25.92 20.12 5.65
N LEU A 709 25.62 20.31 6.92
CA LEU A 709 25.43 21.64 7.52
C LEU A 709 26.74 22.36 7.86
N ASN A 710 27.86 21.63 7.99
CA ASN A 710 29.12 22.18 8.48
C ASN A 710 30.24 22.12 7.43
N ASN A 711 30.24 21.13 6.53
CA ASN A 711 31.31 20.91 5.56
C ASN A 711 31.15 21.82 4.33
N PRO A 712 32.06 22.79 4.09
CA PRO A 712 31.98 23.68 2.92
C PRO A 712 32.11 22.96 1.58
N LYS A 713 32.66 21.73 1.57
CA LYS A 713 32.84 20.89 0.38
C LYS A 713 31.64 19.95 0.13
N SER A 714 30.66 19.88 1.03
CA SER A 714 29.49 19.03 0.81
C SER A 714 28.68 19.54 -0.38
N VAL A 715 28.14 18.62 -1.20
CA VAL A 715 27.21 18.97 -2.29
C VAL A 715 25.91 19.59 -1.79
N ALA A 716 25.60 19.48 -0.50
CA ALA A 716 24.48 20.19 0.12
C ALA A 716 24.70 21.70 0.15
N ASN A 717 25.97 22.14 0.09
CA ASN A 717 26.33 23.55 0.06
C ASN A 717 26.24 24.08 -1.40
N PRO A 718 25.38 25.08 -1.65
CA PRO A 718 25.09 25.58 -3.00
C PRO A 718 26.27 26.28 -3.68
N LYS A 719 27.36 26.54 -2.96
CA LYS A 719 28.62 27.01 -3.56
C LYS A 719 29.32 25.94 -4.38
N ASN A 720 29.01 24.66 -4.15
CA ASN A 720 29.54 23.55 -4.92
C ASN A 720 28.64 23.29 -6.13
N ALA A 721 29.16 23.56 -7.32
CA ALA A 721 28.40 23.43 -8.56
C ALA A 721 28.07 21.96 -8.87
N LEU A 722 26.83 21.72 -9.30
CA LEU A 722 26.36 20.43 -9.78
C LEU A 722 26.14 20.49 -11.28
N ALA A 723 26.63 19.48 -12.00
CA ALA A 723 26.42 19.38 -13.45
C ALA A 723 24.95 19.14 -13.79
N ASN A 724 24.21 18.45 -12.91
CA ASN A 724 22.75 18.41 -12.92
C ASN A 724 22.21 18.58 -11.48
N PRO A 725 21.17 19.39 -11.24
CA PRO A 725 20.62 19.58 -9.90
C PRO A 725 20.19 18.27 -9.20
N ASN A 726 19.77 17.24 -9.95
CA ASN A 726 19.40 15.96 -9.37
C ASN A 726 20.60 15.15 -8.81
N GLN A 727 21.85 15.56 -9.07
CA GLN A 727 23.03 14.96 -8.44
C GLN A 727 23.10 15.25 -6.94
N LEU A 728 22.32 16.22 -6.44
CA LEU A 728 22.16 16.50 -5.01
C LEU A 728 21.81 15.23 -4.21
N PHE A 729 21.05 14.31 -4.82
CA PHE A 729 20.61 13.07 -4.17
C PHE A 729 21.59 11.90 -4.34
N ALA A 730 22.59 12.04 -5.23
CA ALA A 730 23.55 10.98 -5.53
C ALA A 730 24.64 10.87 -4.47
N SER A 731 25.06 12.01 -3.91
CA SER A 731 26.01 12.06 -2.80
C SER A 731 25.33 11.74 -1.47
N GLY A 732 26.10 11.27 -0.48
CA GLY A 732 25.57 10.99 0.85
C GLY A 732 24.52 9.86 0.88
N SER A 733 24.42 9.07 -0.19
CA SER A 733 23.38 8.07 -0.37
C SER A 733 23.64 6.79 0.43
N PHE A 734 22.79 6.57 1.43
CA PHE A 734 22.75 5.34 2.25
C PHE A 734 21.61 4.45 1.74
N HIS A 735 21.70 3.98 0.48
CA HIS A 735 20.58 3.33 -0.22
C HIS A 735 20.32 1.86 0.18
N GLY A 736 21.09 1.27 1.09
CA GLY A 736 20.91 -0.12 1.56
C GLY A 736 21.11 -1.18 0.49
N GLY A 737 21.96 -0.91 -0.52
CA GLY A 737 22.25 -1.81 -1.63
C GLY A 737 21.30 -1.74 -2.83
N VAL A 738 20.20 -0.98 -2.73
CA VAL A 738 19.18 -0.87 -3.80
C VAL A 738 19.78 -0.45 -5.15
N TRP A 739 20.74 0.47 -5.16
CA TRP A 739 21.32 0.99 -6.41
C TRP A 739 22.28 0.00 -7.08
N ARG A 740 22.99 -0.79 -6.28
CA ARG A 740 24.03 -1.73 -6.74
C ARG A 740 23.51 -3.14 -6.97
N CYS A 741 22.25 -3.42 -6.63
CA CYS A 741 21.64 -4.73 -6.85
C CYS A 741 21.47 -5.06 -8.35
N ALA A 742 21.56 -6.33 -8.71
CA ALA A 742 21.31 -6.87 -10.04
C ALA A 742 19.91 -6.55 -10.63
N TYR A 743 18.90 -6.51 -9.76
CA TYR A 743 17.48 -6.46 -10.15
C TYR A 743 16.75 -5.32 -9.48
N THR A 744 15.76 -4.74 -10.16
CA THR A 744 14.94 -3.65 -9.60
C THR A 744 14.15 -4.14 -8.40
N ILE A 745 13.96 -3.27 -7.40
CA ILE A 745 13.29 -3.61 -6.13
C ILE A 745 11.89 -4.18 -6.32
N ASP A 746 11.13 -3.66 -7.29
CA ASP A 746 9.76 -4.09 -7.57
C ASP A 746 9.69 -5.51 -8.19
N SER A 747 10.81 -5.99 -8.75
CA SER A 747 10.89 -7.28 -9.44
C SER A 747 11.42 -8.42 -8.58
N ILE A 748 11.92 -8.12 -7.38
CA ILE A 748 12.46 -9.12 -6.43
C ILE A 748 11.48 -9.48 -5.32
N GLY A 749 10.44 -8.68 -5.05
CA GLY A 749 9.55 -8.85 -3.89
C GLY A 749 8.96 -10.26 -3.75
N GLU A 750 8.30 -10.77 -4.80
CA GLU A 750 7.71 -12.13 -4.80
C GLU A 750 8.78 -13.22 -4.69
N SER A 751 9.92 -13.03 -5.36
CA SER A 751 11.06 -13.96 -5.29
C SER A 751 11.66 -14.01 -3.87
N SER A 752 11.75 -12.88 -3.19
CA SER A 752 12.23 -12.79 -1.82
C SER A 752 11.28 -13.48 -0.85
N VAL A 753 9.97 -13.34 -1.02
CA VAL A 753 8.98 -14.08 -0.20
C VAL A 753 9.14 -15.59 -0.39
N LEU A 754 9.31 -16.05 -1.64
CA LEU A 754 9.56 -17.47 -1.93
C LEU A 754 10.87 -17.97 -1.29
N LEU A 755 11.94 -17.17 -1.34
CA LEU A 755 13.22 -17.50 -0.69
C LEU A 755 13.11 -17.56 0.82
N TYR A 756 12.32 -16.67 1.43
CA TYR A 756 12.03 -16.74 2.85
C TYR A 756 11.31 -18.05 3.19
N PHE A 757 10.22 -18.37 2.49
CA PHE A 757 9.46 -19.59 2.77
C PHE A 757 10.22 -20.86 2.41
N SER A 758 11.09 -20.88 1.39
CA SER A 758 11.91 -22.05 1.09
C SER A 758 12.90 -22.32 2.22
N ARG A 759 13.49 -21.28 2.83
CA ARG A 759 14.35 -21.41 4.02
C ARG A 759 13.56 -21.90 5.25
N VAL A 760 12.37 -21.34 5.51
CA VAL A 760 11.53 -21.75 6.65
C VAL A 760 10.98 -23.16 6.45
N ALA A 761 10.62 -23.54 5.23
CA ALA A 761 10.04 -24.85 4.92
C ALA A 761 11.10 -25.96 4.76
N ALA A 762 12.36 -25.62 4.46
CA ALA A 762 13.46 -26.57 4.27
C ALA A 762 13.53 -27.67 5.35
N PRO A 763 13.50 -27.36 6.67
CA PRO A 763 13.53 -28.42 7.69
C PRO A 763 12.30 -29.34 7.64
N TYR A 764 11.12 -28.82 7.32
CA TYR A 764 9.88 -29.60 7.24
C TYR A 764 9.82 -30.49 6.00
N VAL A 765 10.26 -29.96 4.85
CA VAL A 765 10.32 -30.72 3.60
C VAL A 765 11.37 -31.82 3.67
N LEU A 766 12.52 -31.57 4.31
CA LEU A 766 13.52 -32.61 4.57
C LEU A 766 12.99 -33.69 5.51
N THR A 767 12.22 -33.30 6.54
CA THR A 767 11.60 -34.26 7.47
C THR A 767 10.53 -35.10 6.79
N VAL A 768 9.61 -34.47 6.04
CA VAL A 768 8.53 -35.17 5.32
C VAL A 768 9.08 -36.01 4.16
N GLY A 769 10.11 -35.50 3.46
CA GLY A 769 10.81 -36.24 2.41
C GLY A 769 11.56 -37.44 2.98
N GLY A 770 12.23 -37.30 4.13
CA GLY A 770 12.86 -38.41 4.85
C GLY A 770 11.86 -39.47 5.30
N VAL A 771 10.70 -39.05 5.85
CA VAL A 771 9.61 -39.96 6.24
C VAL A 771 8.97 -40.62 5.01
N GLY A 772 8.80 -39.90 3.90
CA GLY A 772 8.26 -40.42 2.65
C GLY A 772 9.19 -41.43 1.99
N ILE A 773 10.51 -41.17 1.98
CA ILE A 773 11.53 -42.11 1.50
C ILE A 773 11.59 -43.34 2.41
N ALA A 774 11.51 -43.17 3.73
CA ALA A 774 11.46 -44.29 4.67
C ALA A 774 10.18 -45.14 4.51
N ALA A 775 9.03 -44.50 4.29
CA ALA A 775 7.76 -45.17 4.03
C ALA A 775 7.76 -45.90 2.68
N ALA A 776 8.36 -45.29 1.63
CA ALA A 776 8.51 -45.90 0.32
C ALA A 776 9.52 -47.06 0.33
N ALA A 777 10.63 -46.94 1.06
CA ALA A 777 11.60 -48.01 1.25
C ALA A 777 10.97 -49.20 1.98
N LYS A 778 10.13 -48.95 3.00
CA LYS A 778 9.35 -49.97 3.69
C LYS A 778 8.27 -50.61 2.80
N TYR A 779 7.59 -49.82 1.98
CA TYR A 779 6.57 -50.32 1.04
C TYR A 779 7.19 -51.13 -0.11
N MET A 780 8.43 -50.84 -0.50
CA MET A 780 9.19 -51.54 -1.55
C MET A 780 10.11 -52.65 -1.02
N GLY A 781 10.11 -52.94 0.28
CA GLY A 781 10.84 -54.07 0.88
C GLY A 781 12.36 -53.90 1.00
N TYR A 782 12.87 -52.67 0.96
CA TYR A 782 14.30 -52.37 1.15
C TYR A 782 14.71 -52.24 2.62
N VAL A 783 13.75 -52.12 3.55
CA VAL A 783 13.92 -52.09 5.02
C VAL A 783 12.77 -52.80 5.71
#